data_AF-A0A2W7B2B5-F1
#
_entry.id   AF-A0A2W7B2B5-F1
#
_cell.length_a   1.000
_cell.length_b   1.000
_cell.length_c   1.000
_cell.angle_alpha   90.00
_cell.angle_beta   90.00
_cell.angle_gamma   90.00
#
_symmetry.space_group_name_H-M   'P 1'
#
loop_
_entity.id
_entity.type
_entity.pdbx_description
1 polymer ?
#
loop_
_entity_poly.entity_id
_entity_poly.type
_entity_poly.pdbx_seq_one_letter_code
_entity_poly.pdbx_strand_id
1 'polypeptide(L)'
;MMREAIAIIGMGCRFPGANDLSEFWQVNRDGIDTITQSPSDRPTKMTGWGGFLKGIEKFDAAFFGISSEEAIKIDPQHRLLLEVTWEALEDAGLIPTNLAGTNTGVFIGLSGSEYLNLLSEDPTFNTALGTLECMLANRISSYFDFRGSSLTINTGCSSVLVAIDRACQSLWNGDISLALVGGTNLTFSPVIASRYANAGLLSADGRCKTFDAKADGYVRGEGIGVVILKFLSQAQADGDRIYAVIRGSGVNHNGSGNGLTAPNMQAQIDLLQKVYQQADIDPSSINYIEAHGTATLIGDALEMKALGAVVGKNRTPDNPCRVGCVKTNIGHTEGASGIAGLIKVALSLYHRQIPPNLHFQEPNPAIPFAKLGLKVQENLEFLPKELEPIRAGVSAFGLGGTNAHVLLESVPSKSKADPNLLPLQIFTLSAKSPTALQTLVQRYKAFLEDKPEASLMDICFTANTRRSQFKHCLAIITKSKDQLKDQLNLYINKQLSLGVFSGQIRRRKPAPVCFIFSGESDKIKPLIKLLYKSQPALDSVLEPLELILHSHIGRSFLELIEEENLDNPLSNQLVNFLCEYAIAQLWRAWGIEPGMAIGYGTGNYAALVVAEILTLEDIISLILQKEDLKLIQNFRPAKIAIVSSVTNNTIQMNQIIDFEQWQKEFDFTKNNVKNLPNSLLDSSQILLDICSIQIKNSELETIDDYNINGDNLTSLFSTLIKFWLMGIKNNWSKVEDYKQCYPISLPNYPFERQSYWINASSTILNNQNENQIANNQNKLEQLDQEFVAPRDELELQLTKIWEKVIRSKPIGVRDNFFDLGGNSLMATKLFSQIEKVFQTNMPISAIFQAPTIEELAKILRHEKNISSLYSLVPIQAKGSRPILFAIHWLYYTRDLSKYLGEDQPIYGLSFGIGYFKKHLLLLNTIEELAKHYIEEMQSLQPKGPYFLIGHSFGGLVAYEMAQQLLAKGEQIGFIALFDTFTGVLEKLPMEQRLINIFSFPRKSLTNITVNIKIKLQNIFKLIQKVIAKYEYSNNLSIKSLMQTYNPQIYLGQVLFFKARDSFSISYKLEPPEVNLQKLVMRNLEIYEISGTHISMLQEPHIKLLAEKLASHLAQNSPD
;
A
#
# COMPACT_ATOMS: atom_id res chain seq x y z
N MET A 1 -9.59 32.05 9.08
CA MET A 1 -10.03 31.30 7.88
C MET A 1 -10.80 30.09 8.38
N MET A 2 -12.02 29.86 7.89
CA MET A 2 -12.73 28.60 8.15
C MET A 2 -11.93 27.43 7.57
N ARG A 3 -11.85 26.33 8.31
CA ARG A 3 -11.23 25.09 7.82
C ARG A 3 -12.17 24.42 6.83
N GLU A 4 -11.61 23.87 5.75
CA GLU A 4 -12.40 23.12 4.77
C GLU A 4 -13.02 21.87 5.41
N ALA A 5 -14.29 21.58 5.09
CA ALA A 5 -14.95 20.37 5.58
C ALA A 5 -14.31 19.10 5.00
N ILE A 6 -14.34 18.02 5.78
CA ILE A 6 -13.76 16.73 5.41
C ILE A 6 -14.89 15.73 5.17
N ALA A 7 -15.00 15.19 3.97
CA ALA A 7 -15.99 14.20 3.60
C ALA A 7 -15.61 12.80 4.10
N ILE A 8 -16.61 12.08 4.60
CA ILE A 8 -16.56 10.62 4.80
C ILE A 8 -17.04 9.98 3.49
N ILE A 9 -16.12 9.41 2.73
CA ILE A 9 -16.39 8.92 1.37
C ILE A 9 -16.58 7.41 1.26
N GLY A 10 -16.12 6.65 2.26
CA GLY A 10 -16.35 5.21 2.34
C GLY A 10 -16.20 4.70 3.76
N MET A 11 -16.86 3.59 4.06
CA MET A 11 -16.88 2.98 5.38
C MET A 11 -16.83 1.45 5.27
N GLY A 12 -16.38 0.78 6.32
CA GLY A 12 -16.45 -0.67 6.47
C GLY A 12 -16.53 -1.02 7.95
N CYS A 13 -17.23 -2.11 8.30
CA CYS A 13 -17.30 -2.53 9.69
C CYS A 13 -17.61 -4.02 9.90
N ARG A 14 -17.28 -4.50 11.11
CA ARG A 14 -17.77 -5.72 11.74
C ARG A 14 -18.20 -5.37 13.16
N PHE A 15 -19.48 -5.57 13.46
CA PHE A 15 -20.04 -5.35 14.78
C PHE A 15 -20.90 -6.56 15.20
N PRO A 16 -21.19 -6.73 16.50
CA PRO A 16 -22.08 -7.77 16.97
C PRO A 16 -23.41 -7.72 16.21
N GLY A 17 -23.83 -8.88 15.69
CA GLY A 17 -25.02 -8.99 14.83
C GLY A 17 -24.88 -8.42 13.40
N ALA A 18 -23.71 -7.90 13.01
CA ALA A 18 -23.52 -7.25 11.71
C ALA A 18 -22.12 -7.48 11.09
N ASN A 19 -22.09 -8.12 9.93
CA ASN A 19 -20.89 -8.43 9.16
C ASN A 19 -20.54 -7.36 8.11
N ASP A 20 -21.38 -6.35 7.90
CA ASP A 20 -21.11 -5.24 7.00
C ASP A 20 -21.94 -4.00 7.37
N LEU A 21 -21.81 -2.93 6.58
CA LEU A 21 -22.53 -1.66 6.79
C LEU A 21 -24.05 -1.80 6.69
N SER A 22 -24.55 -2.65 5.80
CA SER A 22 -25.99 -2.83 5.56
C SER A 22 -26.63 -3.54 6.76
N GLU A 23 -26.01 -4.63 7.21
CA GLU A 23 -26.44 -5.34 8.42
C GLU A 23 -26.32 -4.43 9.66
N PHE A 24 -25.25 -3.63 9.77
CA PHE A 24 -25.10 -2.70 10.90
C PHE A 24 -26.17 -1.61 10.90
N TRP A 25 -26.53 -1.08 9.72
CA TRP A 25 -27.64 -0.15 9.61
C TRP A 25 -28.96 -0.80 10.04
N GLN A 26 -29.25 -2.02 9.61
CA GLN A 26 -30.45 -2.75 10.00
C GLN A 26 -30.52 -2.98 11.51
N VAL A 27 -29.43 -3.43 12.15
CA VAL A 27 -29.34 -3.62 13.61
C VAL A 27 -29.71 -2.34 14.36
N ASN A 28 -29.18 -1.19 13.93
CA ASN A 28 -29.49 0.08 14.56
C ASN A 28 -30.94 0.53 14.26
N ARG A 29 -31.30 0.61 12.97
CA ARG A 29 -32.61 1.09 12.48
C ARG A 29 -33.77 0.33 13.11
N ASP A 30 -33.64 -0.98 13.18
CA ASP A 30 -34.70 -1.89 13.66
C ASP A 30 -34.62 -2.11 15.19
N GLY A 31 -33.66 -1.48 15.88
CA GLY A 31 -33.57 -1.51 17.33
C GLY A 31 -33.22 -2.89 17.91
N ILE A 32 -32.26 -3.59 17.29
CA ILE A 32 -31.88 -4.96 17.68
C ILE A 32 -30.83 -4.92 18.80
N ASP A 33 -31.10 -5.63 19.90
CA ASP A 33 -30.14 -5.97 20.96
C ASP A 33 -29.34 -7.21 20.53
N THR A 34 -28.02 -7.06 20.39
CA THR A 34 -27.13 -8.10 19.87
C THR A 34 -26.29 -8.77 20.95
N ILE A 35 -26.56 -8.48 22.23
CA ILE A 35 -25.83 -9.05 23.34
C ILE A 35 -26.16 -10.53 23.51
N THR A 36 -25.12 -11.35 23.60
CA THR A 36 -25.24 -12.80 23.80
C THR A 36 -24.33 -13.27 24.94
N GLN A 37 -24.45 -14.55 25.31
CA GLN A 37 -23.41 -15.21 26.08
C GLN A 37 -22.15 -15.41 25.21
N SER A 38 -21.01 -15.64 25.86
CA SER A 38 -19.74 -15.93 25.17
C SER A 38 -19.89 -17.10 24.18
N PRO A 39 -19.38 -16.96 22.94
CA PRO A 39 -19.30 -18.06 22.00
C PRO A 39 -18.45 -19.21 22.53
N SER A 40 -18.81 -20.46 22.20
CA SER A 40 -18.11 -21.68 22.63
C SER A 40 -16.84 -21.97 21.83
N ASP A 41 -16.66 -21.31 20.69
CA ASP A 41 -15.54 -21.46 19.76
C ASP A 41 -14.34 -20.55 20.09
N ARG A 42 -14.42 -19.79 21.20
CA ARG A 42 -13.32 -18.96 21.70
C ARG A 42 -12.22 -19.83 22.35
N PRO A 43 -10.94 -19.44 22.24
CA PRO A 43 -9.81 -20.16 22.84
C PRO A 43 -9.85 -20.13 24.38
N THR A 44 -10.58 -19.17 24.94
CA THR A 44 -10.79 -18.99 26.38
C THR A 44 -12.28 -18.93 26.67
N LYS A 45 -12.72 -19.73 27.64
CA LYS A 45 -14.11 -19.67 28.10
C LYS A 45 -14.35 -18.36 28.86
N MET A 46 -15.06 -17.42 28.24
CA MET A 46 -15.52 -16.22 28.93
C MET A 46 -16.86 -16.52 29.62
N THR A 47 -17.01 -16.05 30.86
CA THR A 47 -18.28 -16.13 31.59
C THR A 47 -18.99 -14.78 31.52
N GLY A 48 -20.30 -14.78 31.25
CA GLY A 48 -21.14 -13.58 31.24
C GLY A 48 -21.64 -13.19 29.85
N TRP A 49 -22.19 -11.98 29.77
CA TRP A 49 -22.80 -11.38 28.58
C TRP A 49 -21.80 -10.47 27.85
N GLY A 50 -21.93 -10.39 26.53
CA GLY A 50 -21.09 -9.54 25.69
C GLY A 50 -21.64 -9.38 24.27
N GLY A 51 -21.23 -8.32 23.59
CA GLY A 51 -21.41 -8.18 22.15
C GLY A 51 -20.25 -8.84 21.42
N PHE A 52 -20.45 -10.03 20.85
CA PHE A 52 -19.38 -10.82 20.25
C PHE A 52 -19.44 -10.86 18.72
N LEU A 53 -18.29 -10.78 18.07
CA LEU A 53 -18.14 -11.05 16.64
C LEU A 53 -18.08 -12.56 16.37
N LYS A 54 -18.67 -12.99 15.26
CA LYS A 54 -18.60 -14.38 14.78
C LYS A 54 -17.42 -14.55 13.83
N GLY A 55 -16.82 -15.73 13.81
CA GLY A 55 -15.81 -16.10 12.81
C GLY A 55 -14.52 -15.28 12.86
N ILE A 56 -14.13 -14.75 14.03
CA ILE A 56 -12.92 -13.92 14.17
C ILE A 56 -11.62 -14.69 13.90
N GLU A 57 -11.67 -16.01 13.93
CA GLU A 57 -10.60 -16.89 13.52
C GLU A 57 -10.39 -16.91 12.02
N LYS A 58 -11.42 -16.54 11.24
CA LYS A 58 -11.43 -16.67 9.79
C LYS A 58 -10.75 -15.47 9.13
N PHE A 59 -9.85 -15.73 8.20
CA PHE A 59 -9.15 -14.70 7.41
C PHE A 59 -8.70 -15.23 6.06
N ASP A 60 -8.63 -14.40 5.03
CA ASP A 60 -8.06 -14.78 3.72
C ASP A 60 -6.58 -14.37 3.64
N ALA A 61 -5.70 -15.15 4.26
CA ALA A 61 -4.28 -14.81 4.36
C ALA A 61 -3.60 -14.73 2.98
N ALA A 62 -3.98 -15.62 2.05
CA ALA A 62 -3.43 -15.64 0.69
C ALA A 62 -3.76 -14.36 -0.08
N PHE A 63 -4.96 -13.80 0.09
CA PHE A 63 -5.32 -12.52 -0.51
C PHE A 63 -4.38 -11.39 -0.08
N PHE A 64 -3.99 -11.38 1.20
CA PHE A 64 -3.11 -10.37 1.79
C PHE A 64 -1.61 -10.71 1.71
N GLY A 65 -1.23 -11.80 1.04
CA GLY A 65 0.17 -12.21 0.93
C GLY A 65 0.79 -12.63 2.27
N ILE A 66 -0.04 -13.08 3.22
CA ILE A 66 0.35 -13.54 4.55
C ILE A 66 0.38 -15.07 4.53
N SER A 67 1.44 -15.67 5.07
CA SER A 67 1.54 -17.13 5.15
C SER A 67 0.61 -17.68 6.24
N SER A 68 0.17 -18.94 6.11
CA SER A 68 -0.66 -19.59 7.14
C SER A 68 0.02 -19.62 8.51
N GLU A 69 1.35 -19.79 8.55
CA GLU A 69 2.12 -19.78 9.79
C GLU A 69 2.10 -18.40 10.46
N GLU A 70 2.22 -17.33 9.68
CA GLU A 70 2.13 -15.97 10.20
C GLU A 70 0.70 -15.66 10.66
N ALA A 71 -0.31 -16.04 9.88
CA ALA A 71 -1.73 -15.75 10.15
C ALA A 71 -2.21 -16.29 11.52
N ILE A 72 -1.70 -17.43 11.97
CA ILE A 72 -2.02 -18.01 13.29
C ILE A 72 -1.52 -17.11 14.43
N LYS A 73 -0.35 -16.49 14.25
CA LYS A 73 0.33 -15.66 15.26
C LYS A 73 -0.12 -14.19 15.23
N ILE A 74 -0.86 -13.79 14.20
CA ILE A 74 -1.42 -12.44 14.08
C ILE A 74 -2.70 -12.33 14.93
N ASP A 75 -2.76 -11.32 15.78
CA ASP A 75 -3.98 -10.93 16.50
C ASP A 75 -5.13 -10.76 15.48
N PRO A 76 -6.29 -11.43 15.67
CA PRO A 76 -7.46 -11.24 14.82
C PRO A 76 -7.84 -9.78 14.56
N GLN A 77 -7.52 -8.85 15.45
CA GLN A 77 -7.69 -7.41 15.23
C GLN A 77 -6.95 -6.91 13.98
N HIS A 78 -5.73 -7.37 13.72
CA HIS A 78 -4.93 -6.99 12.55
C HIS A 78 -5.52 -7.59 11.27
N ARG A 79 -5.93 -8.87 11.32
CA ARG A 79 -6.51 -9.62 10.20
C ARG A 79 -7.79 -8.96 9.71
N LEU A 80 -8.71 -8.73 10.63
CA LEU A 80 -10.00 -8.13 10.30
C LEU A 80 -9.87 -6.66 9.90
N LEU A 81 -8.91 -5.89 10.45
CA LEU A 81 -8.65 -4.53 9.98
C LEU A 81 -8.19 -4.48 8.52
N LEU A 82 -7.41 -5.46 8.05
CA LEU A 82 -7.02 -5.54 6.63
C LEU A 82 -8.23 -5.77 5.71
N GLU A 83 -9.11 -6.71 6.07
CA GLU A 83 -10.35 -6.96 5.33
C GLU A 83 -11.29 -5.75 5.35
N VAL A 84 -11.55 -5.18 6.52
CA VAL A 84 -12.45 -4.03 6.68
C VAL A 84 -11.88 -2.77 6.00
N THR A 85 -10.55 -2.62 5.97
CA THR A 85 -9.89 -1.56 5.18
C THR A 85 -10.14 -1.74 3.70
N TRP A 86 -9.94 -2.95 3.16
CA TRP A 86 -10.22 -3.23 1.76
C TRP A 86 -11.67 -2.90 1.42
N GLU A 87 -12.60 -3.32 2.28
CA GLU A 87 -14.01 -3.06 2.12
C GLU A 87 -14.38 -1.58 2.16
N ALA A 88 -13.77 -0.80 3.07
CA ALA A 88 -13.97 0.65 3.13
C ALA A 88 -13.44 1.38 1.88
N LEU A 89 -12.34 0.88 1.29
CA LEU A 89 -11.82 1.39 0.02
C LEU A 89 -12.76 1.05 -1.14
N GLU A 90 -13.29 -0.17 -1.19
CA GLU A 90 -14.31 -0.55 -2.19
C GLU A 90 -15.61 0.25 -2.02
N ASP A 91 -16.06 0.49 -0.79
CA ASP A 91 -17.23 1.31 -0.49
C ASP A 91 -17.04 2.78 -0.92
N ALA A 92 -15.81 3.30 -0.79
CA ALA A 92 -15.39 4.61 -1.32
C ALA A 92 -15.24 4.63 -2.85
N GLY A 93 -15.26 3.46 -3.51
CA GLY A 93 -14.97 3.34 -4.94
C GLY A 93 -13.52 3.62 -5.30
N LEU A 94 -12.59 3.48 -4.35
CA LEU A 94 -11.16 3.69 -4.55
C LEU A 94 -10.48 2.36 -4.86
N ILE A 95 -9.75 2.32 -5.98
CA ILE A 95 -8.98 1.15 -6.38
C ILE A 95 -7.64 1.18 -5.63
N PRO A 96 -7.33 0.21 -4.75
CA PRO A 96 -6.15 0.28 -3.88
C PRO A 96 -4.83 0.42 -4.65
N THR A 97 -4.69 -0.21 -5.82
CA THR A 97 -3.48 -0.09 -6.64
C THR A 97 -3.22 1.33 -7.16
N ASN A 98 -4.27 2.16 -7.28
CA ASN A 98 -4.13 3.56 -7.70
C ASN A 98 -3.69 4.47 -6.53
N LEU A 99 -3.78 3.99 -5.29
CA LEU A 99 -3.36 4.70 -4.09
C LEU A 99 -1.94 4.32 -3.65
N ALA A 100 -1.36 3.25 -4.20
CA ALA A 100 0.01 2.85 -3.92
C ALA A 100 0.99 3.98 -4.23
N GLY A 101 1.90 4.25 -3.30
CA GLY A 101 2.89 5.32 -3.38
C GLY A 101 2.37 6.71 -3.00
N THR A 102 1.08 6.89 -2.75
CA THR A 102 0.50 8.18 -2.35
C THR A 102 0.73 8.49 -0.88
N ASN A 103 0.62 9.76 -0.49
CA ASN A 103 0.66 10.22 0.90
C ASN A 103 -0.68 9.96 1.64
N THR A 104 -1.24 8.76 1.50
CA THR A 104 -2.41 8.33 2.27
C THR A 104 -1.99 8.07 3.71
N GLY A 105 -2.66 8.69 4.69
CA GLY A 105 -2.42 8.47 6.12
C GLY A 105 -3.30 7.35 6.70
N VAL A 106 -2.81 6.67 7.73
CA VAL A 106 -3.50 5.58 8.44
C VAL A 106 -3.47 5.88 9.94
N PHE A 107 -4.64 5.97 10.57
CA PHE A 107 -4.80 6.28 11.99
C PHE A 107 -5.71 5.25 12.66
N ILE A 108 -5.14 4.38 13.49
CA ILE A 108 -5.90 3.30 14.14
C ILE A 108 -6.03 3.55 15.64
N GLY A 109 -7.26 3.64 16.13
CA GLY A 109 -7.57 3.65 17.55
C GLY A 109 -7.71 2.24 18.12
N LEU A 110 -7.14 1.98 19.29
CA LEU A 110 -7.38 0.74 20.04
C LEU A 110 -7.42 0.96 21.56
N SER A 111 -7.75 -0.09 22.29
CA SER A 111 -7.69 -0.19 23.76
C SER A 111 -6.72 -1.28 24.27
N GLY A 112 -5.91 -1.88 23.39
CA GLY A 112 -4.90 -2.90 23.70
C GLY A 112 -5.13 -4.22 22.94
N SER A 113 -4.18 -5.16 23.08
CA SER A 113 -4.32 -6.54 22.59
C SER A 113 -4.42 -7.52 23.75
N GLU A 114 -5.59 -8.11 23.95
CA GLU A 114 -5.75 -9.22 24.91
C GLU A 114 -5.19 -10.53 24.35
N TYR A 115 -5.05 -10.63 23.03
CA TYR A 115 -4.56 -11.82 22.31
C TYR A 115 -3.09 -12.14 22.63
N LEU A 116 -2.27 -11.12 22.92
CA LEU A 116 -0.89 -11.30 23.37
C LEU A 116 -0.78 -12.24 24.57
N ASN A 117 -1.77 -12.25 25.47
CA ASN A 117 -1.77 -13.14 26.64
C ASN A 117 -1.96 -14.62 26.27
N LEU A 118 -2.53 -14.91 25.09
CA LEU A 118 -2.68 -16.28 24.58
C LEU A 118 -1.39 -16.79 23.93
N LEU A 119 -0.49 -15.88 23.56
CA LEU A 119 0.77 -16.17 22.87
C LEU A 119 2.01 -15.98 23.76
N SER A 120 1.84 -15.76 25.07
CA SER A 120 2.92 -15.35 25.97
C SER A 120 4.07 -16.37 26.07
N GLU A 121 3.83 -17.63 25.71
CA GLU A 121 4.83 -18.70 25.71
C GLU A 121 5.58 -18.84 24.37
N ASP A 122 5.12 -18.23 23.28
CA ASP A 122 5.79 -18.29 21.97
C ASP A 122 6.87 -17.19 21.86
N PRO A 123 8.18 -17.56 21.84
CA PRO A 123 9.27 -16.59 21.83
C PRO A 123 9.60 -16.05 20.42
N THR A 124 8.86 -16.43 19.38
CA THR A 124 9.20 -16.08 18.00
C THR A 124 8.95 -14.61 17.69
N PHE A 125 9.79 -14.03 16.83
CA PHE A 125 9.65 -12.64 16.40
C PHE A 125 8.32 -12.38 15.67
N ASN A 126 7.79 -13.38 14.96
CA ASN A 126 6.49 -13.29 14.29
C ASN A 126 5.33 -13.05 15.27
N THR A 127 5.38 -13.62 16.47
CA THR A 127 4.42 -13.34 17.54
C THR A 127 4.48 -11.89 18.00
N ALA A 128 5.68 -11.32 18.12
CA ALA A 128 5.84 -9.90 18.41
C ALA A 128 5.22 -9.03 17.29
N LEU A 129 5.55 -9.30 16.02
CA LEU A 129 4.97 -8.57 14.88
C LEU A 129 3.44 -8.75 14.74
N GLY A 130 2.92 -9.89 15.17
CA GLY A 130 1.51 -10.23 15.12
C GLY A 130 0.66 -9.54 16.18
N THR A 131 1.26 -8.99 17.24
CA THR A 131 0.55 -8.45 18.42
C THR A 131 0.96 -7.03 18.82
N LEU A 132 2.07 -6.50 18.28
CA LEU A 132 2.50 -5.13 18.53
C LEU A 132 1.47 -4.11 18.03
N GLU A 133 1.04 -3.21 18.92
CA GLU A 133 -0.01 -2.23 18.62
C GLU A 133 0.32 -1.33 17.40
N CYS A 134 1.58 -0.92 17.25
CA CYS A 134 2.01 -0.10 16.11
C CYS A 134 1.85 -0.81 14.76
N MET A 135 1.82 -2.15 14.75
CA MET A 135 1.65 -2.94 13.54
C MET A 135 0.21 -2.90 13.00
N LEU A 136 -0.79 -2.50 13.80
CA LEU A 136 -2.16 -2.31 13.32
C LEU A 136 -2.22 -1.32 12.16
N ALA A 137 -1.66 -0.12 12.33
CA ALA A 137 -1.57 0.88 11.27
C ALA A 137 -0.50 0.51 10.22
N ASN A 138 0.68 0.08 10.67
CA ASN A 138 1.81 -0.13 9.76
C ASN A 138 1.62 -1.30 8.80
N ARG A 139 0.86 -2.34 9.18
CA ARG A 139 0.55 -3.46 8.29
C ARG A 139 -0.39 -3.05 7.15
N ILE A 140 -1.35 -2.17 7.44
CA ILE A 140 -2.20 -1.55 6.41
C ILE A 140 -1.34 -0.73 5.46
N SER A 141 -0.55 0.21 5.99
CA SER A 141 0.32 1.07 5.18
C SER A 141 1.29 0.26 4.32
N SER A 142 1.89 -0.79 4.88
CA SER A 142 2.81 -1.67 4.18
C SER A 142 2.14 -2.48 3.07
N TYR A 143 0.93 -3.02 3.31
CA TYR A 143 0.23 -3.84 2.31
C TYR A 143 -0.22 -3.01 1.11
N PHE A 144 -0.73 -1.80 1.35
CA PHE A 144 -1.25 -0.92 0.31
C PHE A 144 -0.23 0.07 -0.28
N ASP A 145 1.04 0.06 0.19
CA ASP A 145 2.09 1.05 -0.11
C ASP A 145 1.63 2.50 0.14
N PHE A 146 0.99 2.74 1.29
CA PHE A 146 0.65 4.09 1.72
C PHE A 146 1.86 4.76 2.38
N ARG A 147 2.16 6.00 2.00
CA ARG A 147 3.37 6.73 2.40
C ARG A 147 3.09 7.95 3.29
N GLY A 148 1.85 8.14 3.72
CA GLY A 148 1.48 9.16 4.71
C GLY A 148 1.75 8.69 6.15
N SER A 149 1.38 9.52 7.13
CA SER A 149 1.48 9.20 8.56
C SER A 149 0.75 7.90 8.90
N SER A 150 1.42 6.97 9.57
CA SER A 150 0.88 5.67 9.97
C SER A 150 0.98 5.52 11.48
N LEU A 151 -0.13 5.74 12.19
CA LEU A 151 -0.15 5.92 13.63
C LEU A 151 -1.19 5.01 14.29
N THR A 152 -0.77 4.39 15.39
CA THR A 152 -1.67 3.72 16.32
C THR A 152 -1.85 4.62 17.56
N ILE A 153 -3.09 4.83 18.00
CA ILE A 153 -3.46 5.74 19.08
C ILE A 153 -4.23 4.98 20.16
N ASN A 154 -3.78 5.09 21.41
CA ASN A 154 -4.44 4.52 22.57
C ASN A 154 -4.72 5.59 23.64
N THR A 155 -5.97 6.00 23.73
CA THR A 155 -6.51 6.89 24.78
C THR A 155 -7.71 6.24 25.47
N GLY A 156 -7.79 4.90 25.44
CA GLY A 156 -8.93 4.12 25.92
C GLY A 156 -10.16 4.29 25.01
N CYS A 157 -11.34 4.52 25.60
CA CYS A 157 -12.60 4.58 24.84
C CYS A 157 -12.68 5.73 23.82
N SER A 158 -11.82 6.75 23.94
CA SER A 158 -11.76 7.89 23.01
C SER A 158 -10.78 7.72 21.84
N SER A 159 -10.04 6.61 21.78
CA SER A 159 -8.92 6.39 20.84
C SER A 159 -9.26 6.75 19.39
N VAL A 160 -10.39 6.29 18.86
CA VAL A 160 -10.79 6.56 17.47
C VAL A 160 -11.10 8.03 17.24
N LEU A 161 -11.84 8.70 18.13
CA LEU A 161 -12.19 10.11 17.89
C LEU A 161 -10.96 11.01 18.00
N VAL A 162 -9.97 10.63 18.82
CA VAL A 162 -8.64 11.25 18.80
C VAL A 162 -7.94 10.97 17.47
N ALA A 163 -8.02 9.75 16.95
CA ALA A 163 -7.48 9.40 15.63
C ALA A 163 -8.13 10.20 14.48
N ILE A 164 -9.46 10.42 14.54
CA ILE A 164 -10.18 11.29 13.61
C ILE A 164 -9.68 12.73 13.70
N ASP A 165 -9.53 13.30 14.90
CA ASP A 165 -8.95 14.64 15.07
C ASP A 165 -7.55 14.71 14.44
N ARG A 166 -6.66 13.76 14.73
CA ARG A 166 -5.30 13.72 14.16
C ARG A 166 -5.30 13.61 12.64
N ALA A 167 -6.17 12.78 12.07
CA ALA A 167 -6.34 12.65 10.63
C ALA A 167 -6.83 13.97 10.00
N CYS A 168 -7.81 14.62 10.62
CA CYS A 168 -8.32 15.92 10.17
C CYS A 168 -7.24 17.00 10.21
N GLN A 169 -6.45 17.09 11.30
CA GLN A 169 -5.32 18.02 11.36
C GLN A 169 -4.30 17.74 10.26
N SER A 170 -3.98 16.46 9.99
CA SER A 170 -3.01 16.08 8.96
C SER A 170 -3.49 16.43 7.54
N LEU A 171 -4.79 16.26 7.26
CA LEU A 171 -5.42 16.72 6.01
C LEU A 171 -5.34 18.25 5.90
N TRP A 172 -5.78 18.99 6.93
CA TRP A 172 -5.75 20.46 6.96
C TRP A 172 -4.34 21.05 6.81
N ASN A 173 -3.32 20.36 7.30
CA ASN A 173 -1.93 20.78 7.14
C ASN A 173 -1.35 20.44 5.75
N GLY A 174 -2.02 19.59 4.96
CA GLY A 174 -1.51 19.10 3.68
C GLY A 174 -0.45 18.01 3.79
N ASP A 175 -0.28 17.42 4.98
CA ASP A 175 0.68 16.31 5.21
C ASP A 175 0.24 15.04 4.46
N ILE A 176 -1.07 14.85 4.32
CA ILE A 176 -1.72 13.73 3.65
C ILE A 176 -2.83 14.23 2.71
N SER A 177 -3.15 13.46 1.67
CA SER A 177 -4.24 13.78 0.72
C SER A 177 -5.52 12.96 0.95
N LEU A 178 -5.38 11.84 1.65
CA LEU A 178 -6.43 10.90 2.00
C LEU A 178 -6.11 10.34 3.39
N ALA A 179 -7.10 10.11 4.23
CA ALA A 179 -6.89 9.47 5.52
C ALA A 179 -7.81 8.27 5.71
N LEU A 180 -7.21 7.16 6.15
CA LEU A 180 -7.93 6.01 6.67
C LEU A 180 -7.93 6.09 8.18
N VAL A 181 -9.12 6.06 8.79
CA VAL A 181 -9.25 6.09 10.24
C VAL A 181 -10.06 4.89 10.70
N GLY A 182 -9.47 4.08 11.57
CA GLY A 182 -10.06 2.83 12.02
C GLY A 182 -10.05 2.68 13.53
N GLY A 183 -10.87 1.75 14.01
CA GLY A 183 -10.96 1.35 15.41
C GLY A 183 -11.17 -0.15 15.53
N THR A 184 -10.55 -0.77 16.53
CA THR A 184 -10.69 -2.21 16.78
C THR A 184 -10.75 -2.52 18.27
N ASN A 185 -11.52 -3.54 18.63
CA ASN A 185 -11.52 -4.17 19.94
C ASN A 185 -12.00 -5.62 19.84
N LEU A 186 -11.25 -6.56 20.41
CA LEU A 186 -11.65 -7.96 20.56
C LEU A 186 -11.34 -8.44 21.99
N THR A 187 -12.16 -9.36 22.50
CA THR A 187 -12.08 -9.79 23.90
C THR A 187 -11.66 -11.26 24.01
N PHE A 188 -10.64 -11.52 24.83
CA PHE A 188 -10.05 -12.85 25.02
C PHE A 188 -9.74 -13.17 26.50
N SER A 189 -9.72 -12.18 27.39
CA SER A 189 -9.24 -12.37 28.77
C SER A 189 -10.38 -12.37 29.78
N PRO A 190 -10.72 -13.52 30.40
CA PRO A 190 -11.67 -13.55 31.51
C PRO A 190 -11.14 -12.79 32.74
N VAL A 191 -9.81 -12.67 32.90
CA VAL A 191 -9.19 -11.90 33.98
C VAL A 191 -9.50 -10.42 33.85
N ILE A 192 -9.43 -9.86 32.64
CA ILE A 192 -9.77 -8.45 32.40
C ILE A 192 -11.26 -8.21 32.66
N ALA A 193 -12.13 -9.10 32.17
CA ALA A 193 -13.57 -9.02 32.46
C ALA A 193 -13.86 -9.03 33.98
N SER A 194 -13.20 -9.91 34.74
CA SER A 194 -13.33 -9.95 36.20
C SER A 194 -12.82 -8.67 36.88
N ARG A 195 -11.72 -8.07 36.40
CA ARG A 195 -11.22 -6.79 36.92
C ARG A 195 -12.23 -5.66 36.72
N TYR A 196 -12.88 -5.59 35.57
CA TYR A 196 -13.90 -4.58 35.31
C TYR A 196 -15.18 -4.81 36.12
N ALA A 197 -15.58 -6.08 36.31
CA ALA A 197 -16.68 -6.42 37.23
C ALA A 197 -16.36 -5.99 38.67
N ASN A 198 -15.16 -6.29 39.17
CA ASN A 198 -14.70 -5.91 40.51
C ASN A 198 -14.57 -4.39 40.69
N ALA A 199 -14.33 -3.65 39.59
CA ALA A 199 -14.33 -2.20 39.56
C ALA A 199 -15.74 -1.58 39.48
N GLY A 200 -16.80 -2.39 39.43
CA GLY A 200 -18.18 -1.93 39.33
C GLY A 200 -18.53 -1.28 37.98
N LEU A 201 -17.78 -1.60 36.93
CA LEU A 201 -17.98 -1.02 35.59
C LEU A 201 -18.99 -1.79 34.74
N LEU A 202 -19.21 -3.07 35.05
CA LEU A 202 -20.02 -3.97 34.24
C LEU A 202 -21.44 -4.12 34.78
N SER A 203 -22.42 -4.04 33.88
CA SER A 203 -23.82 -4.29 34.17
C SER A 203 -24.07 -5.75 34.55
N ALA A 204 -24.91 -5.99 35.57
CA ALA A 204 -25.16 -7.34 36.07
C ALA A 204 -26.03 -8.18 35.11
N ASP A 205 -26.97 -7.55 34.41
CA ASP A 205 -27.84 -8.19 33.41
C ASP A 205 -27.27 -8.13 31.99
N GLY A 206 -26.06 -7.57 31.85
CA GLY A 206 -25.34 -7.52 30.59
C GLY A 206 -25.89 -6.50 29.59
N ARG A 207 -26.58 -5.44 30.02
CA ARG A 207 -27.13 -4.44 29.09
C ARG A 207 -26.69 -3.02 29.43
N CYS A 208 -26.32 -2.27 28.39
CA CYS A 208 -26.14 -0.83 28.52
C CYS A 208 -27.51 -0.15 28.60
N LYS A 209 -28.03 0.10 29.80
CA LYS A 209 -29.29 0.83 30.04
C LYS A 209 -29.08 2.34 30.06
N THR A 210 -28.48 2.86 29.00
CA THR A 210 -28.02 4.24 28.91
C THR A 210 -29.18 5.22 29.13
N PHE A 211 -29.02 6.16 30.05
CA PHE A 211 -30.00 7.18 30.48
C PHE A 211 -31.17 6.69 31.35
N ASP A 212 -31.29 5.39 31.57
CA ASP A 212 -32.36 4.80 32.37
C ASP A 212 -32.08 4.88 33.88
N ALA A 213 -33.12 4.89 34.70
CA ALA A 213 -33.02 4.85 36.16
C ALA A 213 -32.33 3.58 36.70
N LYS A 214 -32.31 2.50 35.92
CA LYS A 214 -31.66 1.22 36.24
C LYS A 214 -30.28 1.05 35.60
N ALA A 215 -29.67 2.14 35.12
CA ALA A 215 -28.29 2.14 34.63
C ALA A 215 -27.31 1.66 35.72
N ASP A 216 -26.59 0.56 35.47
CA ASP A 216 -25.73 -0.11 36.46
C ASP A 216 -24.32 -0.44 35.92
N GLY A 217 -23.93 0.14 34.78
CA GLY A 217 -22.68 -0.13 34.09
C GLY A 217 -22.91 -0.51 32.63
N TYR A 218 -21.82 -0.82 31.93
CA TYR A 218 -21.86 -1.24 30.53
C TYR A 218 -21.67 -2.75 30.38
N VAL A 219 -21.95 -3.28 29.19
CA VAL A 219 -21.54 -4.64 28.79
C VAL A 219 -20.41 -4.54 27.77
N ARG A 220 -19.39 -5.40 27.87
CA ARG A 220 -18.26 -5.37 26.91
C ARG A 220 -18.73 -5.76 25.51
N GLY A 221 -18.16 -5.12 24.51
CA GLY A 221 -18.42 -5.41 23.11
C GLY A 221 -17.12 -5.56 22.31
N GLU A 222 -17.22 -6.26 21.21
CA GLU A 222 -16.19 -6.40 20.18
C GLU A 222 -16.59 -5.58 18.97
N GLY A 223 -15.63 -5.11 18.17
CA GLY A 223 -15.99 -4.34 16.99
C GLY A 223 -14.80 -3.82 16.22
N ILE A 224 -15.00 -3.68 14.92
CA ILE A 224 -13.99 -3.18 13.98
C ILE A 224 -14.69 -2.25 13.02
N GLY A 225 -14.14 -1.07 12.80
CA GLY A 225 -14.66 -0.11 11.84
C GLY A 225 -13.56 0.69 11.21
N VAL A 226 -13.77 1.10 9.97
CA VAL A 226 -12.88 1.97 9.20
C VAL A 226 -13.71 2.98 8.41
N VAL A 227 -13.24 4.23 8.36
CA VAL A 227 -13.76 5.28 7.49
C VAL A 227 -12.64 5.88 6.64
N ILE A 228 -13.00 6.31 5.43
CA ILE A 228 -12.12 6.99 4.49
C ILE A 228 -12.48 8.47 4.46
N LEU A 229 -11.49 9.33 4.71
CA LEU A 229 -11.64 10.77 4.80
C LEU A 229 -10.89 11.47 3.67
N LYS A 230 -11.54 12.46 3.06
CA LYS A 230 -10.98 13.31 2.01
C LYS A 230 -11.52 14.73 2.17
N PHE A 231 -10.81 15.74 1.68
CA PHE A 231 -11.39 17.08 1.55
C PHE A 231 -12.69 17.07 0.75
N LEU A 232 -13.68 17.84 1.20
CA LEU A 232 -14.99 17.89 0.55
C LEU A 232 -14.88 18.38 -0.90
N SER A 233 -14.06 19.40 -1.17
CA SER A 233 -13.87 19.90 -2.54
C SER A 233 -13.29 18.83 -3.46
N GLN A 234 -12.30 18.07 -2.97
CA GLN A 234 -11.68 16.98 -3.72
C GLN A 234 -12.65 15.80 -3.91
N ALA A 235 -13.42 15.44 -2.89
CA ALA A 235 -14.43 14.41 -3.00
C ALA A 235 -15.49 14.76 -4.04
N GLN A 236 -15.91 16.04 -4.10
CA GLN A 236 -16.83 16.53 -5.14
C GLN A 236 -16.19 16.55 -6.53
N ALA A 237 -14.92 16.94 -6.65
CA ALA A 237 -14.19 16.95 -7.91
C ALA A 237 -14.00 15.53 -8.48
N ASP A 238 -13.75 14.55 -7.61
CA ASP A 238 -13.54 13.15 -8.00
C ASP A 238 -14.87 12.39 -8.18
N GLY A 239 -16.01 13.05 -7.92
CA GLY A 239 -17.34 12.44 -8.00
C GLY A 239 -17.54 11.33 -6.97
N ASP A 240 -16.90 11.43 -5.81
CA ASP A 240 -17.01 10.46 -4.73
C ASP A 240 -18.41 10.53 -4.08
N ARG A 241 -18.88 9.40 -3.57
CA ARG A 241 -20.07 9.38 -2.70
C ARG A 241 -19.70 9.96 -1.35
N ILE A 242 -20.59 10.76 -0.77
CA ILE A 242 -20.35 11.40 0.53
C ILE A 242 -21.47 10.99 1.48
N TYR A 243 -21.12 10.29 2.56
CA TYR A 243 -22.10 9.89 3.60
C TYR A 243 -22.44 11.07 4.52
N ALA A 244 -21.42 11.78 4.96
CA ALA A 244 -21.50 12.96 5.81
C ALA A 244 -20.19 13.75 5.70
N VAL A 245 -20.17 14.97 6.23
CA VAL A 245 -18.95 15.78 6.34
C VAL A 245 -18.64 16.09 7.80
N ILE A 246 -17.36 16.00 8.16
CA ILE A 246 -16.82 16.45 9.44
C ILE A 246 -16.59 17.96 9.33
N ARG A 247 -17.33 18.73 10.13
CA ARG A 247 -17.23 20.19 10.22
C ARG A 247 -16.24 20.64 11.30
N GLY A 248 -16.04 19.81 12.31
CA GLY A 248 -15.11 20.08 13.40
C GLY A 248 -14.85 18.83 14.22
N SER A 249 -13.67 18.79 14.84
CA SER A 249 -13.28 17.77 15.80
C SER A 249 -12.38 18.40 16.85
N GLY A 250 -12.32 17.79 18.03
CA GLY A 250 -11.47 18.29 19.09
C GLY A 250 -11.21 17.27 20.19
N VAL A 251 -10.13 17.53 20.93
CA VAL A 251 -9.66 16.71 22.05
C VAL A 251 -9.26 17.61 23.21
N ASN A 252 -9.56 17.19 24.45
CA ASN A 252 -9.01 17.75 25.68
C ASN A 252 -8.85 16.68 26.78
N HIS A 253 -8.58 17.11 28.02
CA HIS A 253 -8.37 16.21 29.16
C HIS A 253 -9.10 16.70 30.42
N ASN A 254 -9.56 15.77 31.27
CA ASN A 254 -10.28 16.06 32.52
C ASN A 254 -9.46 16.84 33.57
N GLY A 255 -8.13 16.81 33.47
CA GLY A 255 -7.22 17.41 34.45
C GLY A 255 -7.24 16.70 35.82
N SER A 256 -6.86 17.42 36.88
CA SER A 256 -6.71 16.90 38.25
C SER A 256 -8.04 16.85 39.05
N GLY A 257 -9.14 16.41 38.42
CA GLY A 257 -10.48 16.39 39.02
C GLY A 257 -10.66 15.38 40.18
N ASN A 258 -11.89 14.88 40.37
CA ASN A 258 -12.29 14.00 41.49
C ASN A 258 -11.72 12.56 41.43
N GLY A 259 -10.56 12.37 40.81
CA GLY A 259 -9.94 11.06 40.57
C GLY A 259 -9.63 10.82 39.10
N LEU A 260 -8.67 9.92 38.84
CA LEU A 260 -8.17 9.64 37.49
C LEU A 260 -9.28 9.17 36.53
N THR A 261 -10.20 8.34 37.03
CA THR A 261 -11.27 7.72 36.24
C THR A 261 -12.60 8.47 36.34
N ALA A 262 -12.65 9.56 37.12
CA ALA A 262 -13.87 10.33 37.29
C ALA A 262 -14.11 11.25 36.08
N PRO A 263 -15.33 11.29 35.51
CA PRO A 263 -15.66 12.25 34.46
C PRO A 263 -15.64 13.69 34.98
N ASN A 264 -15.33 14.65 34.11
CA ASN A 264 -15.34 16.08 34.43
C ASN A 264 -16.29 16.83 33.50
N MET A 265 -17.44 17.27 34.05
CA MET A 265 -18.46 18.00 33.31
C MET A 265 -17.95 19.30 32.68
N GLN A 266 -17.11 20.06 33.38
CA GLN A 266 -16.58 21.32 32.83
C GLN A 266 -15.65 21.07 31.65
N ALA A 267 -14.79 20.04 31.74
CA ALA A 267 -13.93 19.66 30.62
C ALA A 267 -14.76 19.23 29.39
N GLN A 268 -15.90 18.56 29.58
CA GLN A 268 -16.81 18.22 28.49
C GLN A 268 -17.47 19.47 27.88
N ILE A 269 -17.91 20.42 28.71
CA ILE A 269 -18.45 21.72 28.25
C ILE A 269 -17.41 22.48 27.41
N ASP A 270 -16.19 22.63 27.93
CA ASP A 270 -15.10 23.35 27.28
C ASP A 270 -14.75 22.71 25.92
N LEU A 271 -14.76 21.38 25.85
CA LEU A 271 -14.53 20.63 24.62
C LEU A 271 -15.61 20.93 23.58
N LEU A 272 -16.89 20.79 23.96
CA LEU A 272 -18.02 21.02 23.06
C LEU A 272 -18.00 22.46 22.54
N GLN A 273 -17.86 23.45 23.42
CA GLN A 273 -17.77 24.86 23.06
C GLN A 273 -16.62 25.13 22.09
N LYS A 274 -15.43 24.58 22.38
CA LYS A 274 -14.26 24.70 21.50
C LYS A 274 -14.54 24.15 20.09
N VAL A 275 -15.14 22.95 19.98
CA VAL A 275 -15.40 22.32 18.68
C VAL A 275 -16.42 23.12 17.87
N TYR A 276 -17.54 23.53 18.48
CA TYR A 276 -18.57 24.33 17.80
C TYR A 276 -18.06 25.71 17.40
N GLN A 277 -17.29 26.38 18.27
CA GLN A 277 -16.66 27.67 17.96
C GLN A 277 -15.65 27.56 16.82
N GLN A 278 -14.82 26.50 16.79
CA GLN A 278 -13.86 26.28 15.70
C GLN A 278 -14.53 25.96 14.36
N ALA A 279 -15.69 25.30 14.40
CA ALA A 279 -16.48 24.96 13.22
C ALA A 279 -17.39 26.10 12.72
N ASP A 280 -17.49 27.19 13.48
CA ASP A 280 -18.44 28.30 13.27
C ASP A 280 -19.89 27.82 13.14
N ILE A 281 -20.31 26.96 14.08
CA ILE A 281 -21.65 26.37 14.12
C ILE A 281 -22.33 26.71 15.45
N ASP A 282 -23.58 27.19 15.36
CA ASP A 282 -24.43 27.37 16.54
C ASP A 282 -24.80 26.00 17.15
N PRO A 283 -24.45 25.71 18.42
CA PRO A 283 -24.84 24.49 19.12
C PRO A 283 -26.37 24.25 19.16
N SER A 284 -27.19 25.29 19.05
CA SER A 284 -28.65 25.17 19.01
C SER A 284 -29.16 24.48 17.73
N SER A 285 -28.34 24.44 16.68
CA SER A 285 -28.67 23.81 15.39
C SER A 285 -28.41 22.29 15.34
N ILE A 286 -27.81 21.71 16.40
CA ILE A 286 -27.48 20.28 16.42
C ILE A 286 -28.75 19.44 16.58
N ASN A 287 -29.01 18.50 15.68
CA ASN A 287 -30.23 17.69 15.75
C ASN A 287 -30.06 16.47 16.66
N TYR A 288 -28.86 15.88 16.66
CA TYR A 288 -28.59 14.61 17.34
C TYR A 288 -27.22 14.58 18.01
N ILE A 289 -27.12 13.96 19.18
CA ILE A 289 -25.84 13.58 19.79
C ILE A 289 -25.83 12.07 20.01
N GLU A 290 -24.86 11.42 19.39
CA GLU A 290 -24.41 10.08 19.75
C GLU A 290 -23.45 10.22 20.94
N ALA A 291 -23.97 9.93 22.13
CA ALA A 291 -23.29 10.13 23.40
C ALA A 291 -22.23 9.06 23.67
N HIS A 292 -21.32 9.35 24.61
CA HIS A 292 -20.44 8.35 25.17
C HIS A 292 -21.25 7.30 25.96
N GLY A 293 -22.16 7.72 26.83
CA GLY A 293 -23.27 6.91 27.35
C GLY A 293 -22.89 5.51 27.84
N THR A 294 -22.06 5.42 28.89
CA THR A 294 -21.60 4.13 29.46
C THR A 294 -22.62 3.48 30.38
N ALA A 295 -23.86 3.97 30.40
CA ALA A 295 -24.94 3.45 31.24
C ALA A 295 -24.57 3.45 32.73
N THR A 296 -23.98 4.55 33.20
CA THR A 296 -23.69 4.75 34.63
C THR A 296 -24.53 5.91 35.16
N LEU A 297 -25.17 5.77 36.32
CA LEU A 297 -26.05 6.82 36.87
C LEU A 297 -25.40 8.21 36.94
N ILE A 298 -24.15 8.26 37.39
CA ILE A 298 -23.41 9.52 37.56
C ILE A 298 -22.82 9.99 36.23
N GLY A 299 -22.20 9.10 35.46
CA GLY A 299 -21.56 9.46 34.19
C GLY A 299 -22.57 9.98 33.18
N ASP A 300 -23.71 9.29 33.01
CA ASP A 300 -24.77 9.69 32.11
C ASP A 300 -25.35 11.06 32.52
N ALA A 301 -25.54 11.29 33.83
CA ALA A 301 -26.05 12.57 34.31
C ALA A 301 -25.09 13.74 34.10
N LEU A 302 -23.78 13.52 34.29
CA LEU A 302 -22.76 14.55 34.03
C LEU A 302 -22.66 14.86 32.54
N GLU A 303 -22.68 13.84 31.69
CA GLU A 303 -22.67 14.00 30.24
C GLU A 303 -23.90 14.77 29.72
N MET A 304 -25.10 14.39 30.15
CA MET A 304 -26.33 15.08 29.73
C MET A 304 -26.38 16.52 30.23
N LYS A 305 -25.87 16.81 31.44
CA LYS A 305 -25.77 18.18 31.93
C LYS A 305 -24.75 19.01 31.13
N ALA A 306 -23.62 18.42 30.73
CA ALA A 306 -22.65 19.09 29.86
C ALA A 306 -23.27 19.41 28.48
N LEU A 307 -23.97 18.45 27.87
CA LEU A 307 -24.70 18.67 26.62
C LEU A 307 -25.79 19.74 26.77
N GLY A 308 -26.59 19.68 27.83
CA GLY A 308 -27.66 20.65 28.08
C GLY A 308 -27.13 22.08 28.25
N ALA A 309 -25.94 22.25 28.84
CA ALA A 309 -25.29 23.56 28.98
C ALA A 309 -24.80 24.16 27.66
N VAL A 310 -24.56 23.33 26.63
CA VAL A 310 -24.01 23.75 25.34
C VAL A 310 -25.06 23.63 24.22
N VAL A 311 -25.43 22.41 23.82
CA VAL A 311 -26.35 22.18 22.71
C VAL A 311 -27.80 22.42 23.10
N GLY A 312 -28.17 22.17 24.35
CA GLY A 312 -29.54 22.35 24.86
C GLY A 312 -29.92 23.79 25.20
N LYS A 313 -28.94 24.69 25.25
CA LYS A 313 -29.13 26.09 25.64
C LYS A 313 -30.09 26.80 24.67
N ASN A 314 -31.05 27.54 25.23
CA ASN A 314 -32.05 28.32 24.49
C ASN A 314 -32.98 27.49 23.57
N ARG A 315 -33.09 26.18 23.77
CA ARG A 315 -34.06 25.34 23.03
C ARG A 315 -35.44 25.37 23.67
N THR A 316 -36.47 25.28 22.83
CA THR A 316 -37.86 25.10 23.26
C THR A 316 -38.17 23.62 23.47
N PRO A 317 -39.23 23.29 24.26
CA PRO A 317 -39.70 21.91 24.40
C PRO A 317 -40.06 21.22 23.08
N ASP A 318 -40.45 21.98 22.06
CA ASP A 318 -40.83 21.48 20.73
C ASP A 318 -39.63 21.26 19.79
N ASN A 319 -38.44 21.75 20.15
CA ASN A 319 -37.21 21.58 19.37
C ASN A 319 -36.03 21.10 20.25
N PRO A 320 -36.13 19.95 20.94
CA PRO A 320 -35.05 19.42 21.75
C PRO A 320 -33.92 18.85 20.88
N CYS A 321 -32.70 18.79 21.41
CA CYS A 321 -31.63 17.98 20.82
C CYS A 321 -31.87 16.51 21.17
N ARG A 322 -31.83 15.63 20.16
CA ARG A 322 -32.03 14.20 20.36
C ARG A 322 -30.73 13.59 20.85
N VAL A 323 -30.80 12.62 21.76
CA VAL A 323 -29.63 11.90 22.27
C VAL A 323 -29.84 10.39 22.19
N GLY A 324 -28.78 9.65 21.93
CA GLY A 324 -28.79 8.18 21.97
C GLY A 324 -27.38 7.62 22.09
N CYS A 325 -27.28 6.30 22.18
CA CYS A 325 -25.99 5.60 22.25
C CYS A 325 -26.06 4.22 21.58
N VAL A 326 -25.14 3.92 20.66
CA VAL A 326 -25.00 2.64 19.97
C VAL A 326 -24.69 1.48 20.91
N LYS A 327 -24.15 1.77 22.11
CA LYS A 327 -23.82 0.77 23.11
C LYS A 327 -25.04 0.00 23.62
N THR A 328 -26.24 0.56 23.46
CA THR A 328 -27.49 -0.13 23.80
C THR A 328 -27.78 -1.29 22.85
N ASN A 329 -27.22 -1.29 21.64
CA ASN A 329 -27.41 -2.34 20.63
C ASN A 329 -26.29 -3.38 20.67
N ILE A 330 -25.03 -2.93 20.75
CA ILE A 330 -23.84 -3.77 20.51
C ILE A 330 -22.89 -3.88 21.72
N GLY A 331 -23.26 -3.26 22.85
CA GLY A 331 -22.36 -3.13 23.99
C GLY A 331 -21.26 -2.08 23.78
N HIS A 332 -20.41 -1.92 24.77
CA HIS A 332 -19.27 -1.01 24.70
C HIS A 332 -18.10 -1.67 23.99
N THR A 333 -17.90 -1.33 22.72
CA THR A 333 -16.78 -1.82 21.88
C THR A 333 -15.42 -1.17 22.19
N GLU A 334 -15.24 -0.66 23.42
CA GLU A 334 -14.01 -0.05 23.96
C GLU A 334 -13.28 0.84 22.94
N GLY A 335 -12.08 0.46 22.49
CA GLY A 335 -11.28 1.20 21.51
C GLY A 335 -11.99 1.45 20.18
N ALA A 336 -12.94 0.61 19.77
CA ALA A 336 -13.78 0.77 18.59
C ALA A 336 -15.11 1.52 18.85
N SER A 337 -15.38 1.96 20.08
CA SER A 337 -16.67 2.59 20.40
C SER A 337 -16.91 3.91 19.65
N GLY A 338 -15.86 4.71 19.48
CA GLY A 338 -15.93 5.94 18.69
C GLY A 338 -16.25 5.68 17.22
N ILE A 339 -15.69 4.62 16.62
CA ILE A 339 -15.94 4.32 15.19
C ILE A 339 -17.35 3.79 14.97
N ALA A 340 -17.89 2.98 15.90
CA ALA A 340 -19.28 2.51 15.84
C ALA A 340 -20.28 3.67 15.89
N GLY A 341 -20.09 4.62 16.81
CA GLY A 341 -20.91 5.82 16.91
C GLY A 341 -20.81 6.72 15.67
N LEU A 342 -19.59 6.92 15.15
CA LEU A 342 -19.36 7.70 13.93
C LEU A 342 -20.07 7.10 12.71
N ILE A 343 -19.95 5.79 12.49
CA ILE A 343 -20.60 5.09 11.37
C ILE A 343 -22.13 5.15 11.52
N LYS A 344 -22.66 4.90 12.72
CA LYS A 344 -24.12 5.03 12.99
C LYS A 344 -24.62 6.43 12.63
N VAL A 345 -23.92 7.48 13.06
CA VAL A 345 -24.31 8.86 12.76
C VAL A 345 -24.18 9.18 11.27
N ALA A 346 -23.09 8.78 10.61
CA ALA A 346 -22.92 8.99 9.18
C ALA A 346 -24.05 8.32 8.37
N LEU A 347 -24.42 7.08 8.70
CA LEU A 347 -25.55 6.37 8.10
C LEU A 347 -26.89 7.05 8.43
N SER A 348 -27.06 7.54 9.67
CA SER A 348 -28.26 8.26 10.10
C SER A 348 -28.47 9.54 9.28
N LEU A 349 -27.41 10.31 9.05
CA LEU A 349 -27.44 11.51 8.22
C LEU A 349 -27.68 11.18 6.74
N TYR A 350 -27.05 10.12 6.24
CA TYR A 350 -27.20 9.67 4.84
C TYR A 350 -28.63 9.17 4.53
N HIS A 351 -29.20 8.35 5.43
CA HIS A 351 -30.58 7.85 5.31
C HIS A 351 -31.64 8.83 5.80
N ARG A 352 -31.20 9.93 6.45
CA ARG A 352 -32.06 10.94 7.09
C ARG A 352 -33.03 10.30 8.08
N GLN A 353 -32.49 9.42 8.91
CA GLN A 353 -33.21 8.63 9.92
C GLN A 353 -32.39 8.56 11.20
N ILE A 354 -33.00 8.75 12.38
CA ILE A 354 -32.33 8.57 13.68
C ILE A 354 -32.85 7.27 14.33
N PRO A 355 -31.99 6.26 14.54
CA PRO A 355 -32.38 5.00 15.17
C PRO A 355 -32.72 5.11 16.67
N PRO A 356 -33.55 4.20 17.21
CA PRO A 356 -33.92 4.18 18.62
C PRO A 356 -32.75 3.84 19.57
N ASN A 357 -32.82 4.34 20.79
CA ASN A 357 -31.97 4.00 21.93
C ASN A 357 -32.66 2.93 22.77
N LEU A 358 -32.03 1.77 22.97
CA LEU A 358 -32.66 0.64 23.63
C LEU A 358 -32.60 0.75 25.16
N HIS A 359 -33.41 -0.08 25.81
CA HIS A 359 -33.46 -0.29 27.27
C HIS A 359 -33.77 0.97 28.10
N PHE A 360 -34.42 1.96 27.50
CA PHE A 360 -34.92 3.15 28.17
C PHE A 360 -36.41 2.97 28.52
N GLN A 361 -36.71 2.75 29.80
CA GLN A 361 -38.04 2.55 30.36
C GLN A 361 -38.42 3.70 31.30
N GLU A 362 -37.55 4.04 32.25
CA GLU A 362 -37.75 5.11 33.21
C GLU A 362 -36.55 6.06 33.17
N PRO A 363 -36.74 7.38 33.00
CA PRO A 363 -35.62 8.31 32.92
C PRO A 363 -34.86 8.35 34.24
N ASN A 364 -33.52 8.37 34.16
CA ASN A 364 -32.67 8.59 35.32
C ASN A 364 -33.07 9.93 36.01
N PRO A 365 -33.50 9.92 37.29
CA PRO A 365 -34.02 11.11 37.97
C PRO A 365 -32.96 12.22 38.14
N ALA A 366 -31.68 11.90 38.01
CA ALA A 366 -30.59 12.88 38.02
C ALA A 366 -30.49 13.71 36.72
N ILE A 367 -31.27 13.35 35.69
CA ILE A 367 -31.24 13.94 34.35
C ILE A 367 -32.58 14.62 34.03
N PRO A 368 -32.71 15.94 34.23
CA PRO A 368 -33.93 16.66 33.88
C PRO A 368 -33.98 17.01 32.39
N PHE A 369 -34.14 15.99 31.52
CA PHE A 369 -34.08 16.09 30.04
C PHE A 369 -34.79 17.32 29.46
N ALA A 370 -36.07 17.53 29.81
CA ALA A 370 -36.85 18.67 29.33
C ALA A 370 -36.24 20.02 29.71
N LYS A 371 -35.70 20.16 30.94
CA LYS A 371 -35.03 21.41 31.38
C LYS A 371 -33.66 21.60 30.72
N LEU A 372 -33.04 20.52 30.28
CA LEU A 372 -31.77 20.53 29.56
C LEU A 372 -31.95 20.75 28.05
N GLY A 373 -33.19 20.87 27.54
CA GLY A 373 -33.43 20.98 26.08
C GLY A 373 -33.03 19.72 25.32
N LEU A 374 -33.04 18.56 25.98
CA LEU A 374 -32.64 17.27 25.44
C LEU A 374 -33.83 16.29 25.43
N LYS A 375 -33.80 15.32 24.52
CA LYS A 375 -34.77 14.22 24.47
C LYS A 375 -34.07 12.92 24.05
N VAL A 376 -34.34 11.82 24.75
CA VAL A 376 -33.84 10.48 24.35
C VAL A 376 -34.57 10.02 23.09
N GLN A 377 -33.83 9.46 22.13
CA GLN A 377 -34.41 8.90 20.92
C GLN A 377 -35.03 7.53 21.21
N GLU A 378 -36.36 7.44 21.36
CA GLU A 378 -37.01 6.17 21.73
C GLU A 378 -37.49 5.34 20.52
N ASN A 379 -37.78 5.99 19.41
CA ASN A 379 -38.35 5.37 18.20
C ASN A 379 -37.54 5.78 16.97
N LEU A 380 -37.62 5.02 15.88
CA LEU A 380 -37.07 5.44 14.59
C LEU A 380 -37.74 6.74 14.14
N GLU A 381 -36.94 7.78 13.87
CA GLU A 381 -37.44 9.08 13.39
C GLU A 381 -36.91 9.42 12.01
N PHE A 382 -37.77 9.92 11.13
CA PHE A 382 -37.41 10.43 9.80
C PHE A 382 -37.18 11.94 9.83
N LEU A 383 -36.07 12.39 9.23
CA LEU A 383 -35.67 13.80 9.24
C LEU A 383 -36.17 14.56 8.00
N PRO A 384 -36.59 15.83 8.14
CA PRO A 384 -37.33 16.59 7.11
C PRO A 384 -36.49 16.95 5.87
N LYS A 385 -37.04 16.76 4.66
CA LYS A 385 -36.36 16.83 3.33
C LYS A 385 -35.93 18.22 2.85
N GLU A 386 -36.56 19.27 3.34
CA GLU A 386 -36.51 20.61 2.75
C GLU A 386 -35.34 21.44 3.32
N LEU A 387 -34.15 21.29 2.73
CA LEU A 387 -33.00 22.23 2.75
C LEU A 387 -32.68 22.97 4.07
N GLU A 388 -32.30 22.21 5.10
CA GLU A 388 -31.41 22.67 6.19
C GLU A 388 -30.37 21.56 6.38
N PRO A 389 -29.08 21.87 6.59
CA PRO A 389 -28.10 20.84 6.88
C PRO A 389 -28.41 20.21 8.25
N ILE A 390 -28.64 18.90 8.27
CA ILE A 390 -28.83 18.14 9.51
C ILE A 390 -27.45 17.95 10.14
N ARG A 391 -27.34 18.24 11.43
CA ARG A 391 -26.08 18.16 12.17
C ARG A 391 -26.17 17.19 13.32
N ALA A 392 -25.08 16.48 13.55
CA ALA A 392 -24.97 15.55 14.66
C ALA A 392 -23.58 15.58 15.28
N GLY A 393 -23.49 15.36 16.59
CA GLY A 393 -22.23 15.21 17.31
C GLY A 393 -22.00 13.78 17.76
N VAL A 394 -20.74 13.36 17.86
CA VAL A 394 -20.31 12.08 18.42
C VAL A 394 -19.31 12.35 19.54
N SER A 395 -19.59 11.84 20.74
CA SER A 395 -18.74 12.02 21.93
C SER A 395 -18.10 10.71 22.39
N ALA A 396 -16.84 10.77 22.81
CA ALA A 396 -16.17 9.66 23.48
C ALA A 396 -15.26 10.17 24.60
N PHE A 397 -15.44 9.64 25.81
CA PHE A 397 -14.69 10.04 27.00
C PHE A 397 -13.88 8.86 27.51
N GLY A 398 -12.55 8.95 27.40
CA GLY A 398 -11.65 7.88 27.78
C GLY A 398 -11.56 7.75 29.30
N LEU A 399 -11.46 6.51 29.80
CA LEU A 399 -11.32 6.22 31.23
C LEU A 399 -10.13 6.96 31.87
N GLY A 400 -9.06 7.21 31.12
CA GLY A 400 -7.89 7.97 31.59
C GLY A 400 -8.07 9.48 31.63
N GLY A 401 -9.21 10.01 31.19
CA GLY A 401 -9.55 11.43 31.22
C GLY A 401 -9.46 12.15 29.87
N THR A 402 -8.99 11.51 28.80
CA THR A 402 -8.95 12.09 27.45
C THR A 402 -10.32 12.09 26.80
N ASN A 403 -10.86 13.28 26.51
CA ASN A 403 -12.17 13.46 25.88
C ASN A 403 -12.01 13.84 24.41
N ALA A 404 -12.93 13.37 23.57
CA ALA A 404 -12.98 13.73 22.17
C ALA A 404 -14.44 13.94 21.70
N HIS A 405 -14.63 14.88 20.79
CA HIS A 405 -15.92 15.19 20.19
C HIS A 405 -15.75 15.51 18.69
N VAL A 406 -16.66 15.00 17.85
CA VAL A 406 -16.68 15.21 16.40
C VAL A 406 -18.06 15.69 15.97
N LEU A 407 -18.09 16.75 15.16
CA LEU A 407 -19.29 17.34 14.57
C LEU A 407 -19.42 16.93 13.10
N LEU A 408 -20.55 16.29 12.77
CA LEU A 408 -20.93 15.86 11.44
C LEU A 408 -22.10 16.67 10.90
N GLU A 409 -22.16 16.80 9.58
CA GLU A 409 -23.23 17.47 8.85
C GLU A 409 -23.63 16.66 7.60
N SER A 410 -24.92 16.65 7.26
CA SER A 410 -25.43 16.01 6.05
C SER A 410 -25.06 16.82 4.80
N VAL A 411 -24.76 16.13 3.69
CA VAL A 411 -24.60 16.79 2.39
C VAL A 411 -25.90 16.68 1.60
N PRO A 412 -26.42 17.76 0.97
CA PRO A 412 -27.60 17.69 0.13
C PRO A 412 -27.38 16.71 -1.03
N SER A 413 -28.33 15.80 -1.23
CA SER A 413 -28.33 14.91 -2.40
C SER A 413 -28.56 15.74 -3.67
N LYS A 414 -27.63 15.69 -4.63
CA LYS A 414 -27.84 16.30 -5.95
C LYS A 414 -28.98 15.58 -6.67
N SER A 415 -29.84 16.32 -7.36
CA SER A 415 -30.86 15.74 -8.24
C SER A 415 -30.20 14.93 -9.35
N LYS A 416 -30.68 13.71 -9.59
CA LYS A 416 -30.26 12.91 -10.75
C LYS A 416 -30.77 13.61 -12.01
N ALA A 417 -29.88 13.96 -12.94
CA ALA A 417 -30.27 14.23 -14.31
C ALA A 417 -30.52 12.88 -15.00
N ASP A 418 -31.44 12.84 -15.98
CA ASP A 418 -31.63 11.65 -16.80
C ASP A 418 -30.44 11.52 -17.76
N PRO A 419 -29.61 10.47 -17.62
CA PRO A 419 -28.48 10.26 -18.52
C PRO A 419 -28.94 9.96 -19.94
N ASN A 420 -28.14 10.37 -20.93
CA ASN A 420 -28.30 9.92 -22.30
C ASN A 420 -28.02 8.40 -22.35
N LEU A 421 -29.10 7.62 -22.48
CA LEU A 421 -29.08 6.17 -22.37
C LEU A 421 -28.65 5.49 -23.68
N LEU A 422 -27.58 4.69 -23.63
CA LEU A 422 -27.41 3.61 -24.61
C LEU A 422 -28.41 2.48 -24.28
N PRO A 423 -28.98 1.81 -25.30
CA PRO A 423 -29.98 0.75 -25.08
C PRO A 423 -29.39 -0.52 -24.42
N LEU A 424 -28.07 -0.69 -24.45
CA LEU A 424 -27.33 -1.79 -23.85
C LEU A 424 -26.26 -1.25 -22.89
N GLN A 425 -25.98 -2.02 -21.84
CA GLN A 425 -24.95 -1.74 -20.83
C GLN A 425 -24.00 -2.93 -20.70
N ILE A 426 -22.75 -2.66 -20.33
CA ILE A 426 -21.77 -3.70 -19.99
C ILE A 426 -21.63 -3.77 -18.47
N PHE A 427 -21.83 -4.95 -17.89
CA PHE A 427 -21.60 -5.22 -16.47
C PHE A 427 -20.37 -6.12 -16.32
N THR A 428 -19.40 -5.75 -15.49
CA THR A 428 -18.19 -6.57 -15.26
C THR A 428 -17.99 -6.92 -13.79
N LEU A 429 -17.46 -8.12 -13.54
CA LEU A 429 -16.97 -8.58 -12.25
C LEU A 429 -15.61 -9.25 -12.42
N SER A 430 -14.77 -9.15 -11.40
CA SER A 430 -13.53 -9.93 -11.37
C SER A 430 -13.15 -10.37 -9.96
N ALA A 431 -12.43 -11.49 -9.86
CA ALA A 431 -11.91 -12.01 -8.60
C ALA A 431 -10.54 -12.70 -8.74
N LYS A 432 -9.83 -12.91 -7.62
CA LYS A 432 -8.52 -13.59 -7.62
C LYS A 432 -8.61 -15.10 -7.87
N SER A 433 -9.78 -15.71 -7.65
CA SER A 433 -10.04 -17.14 -7.85
C SER A 433 -11.43 -17.37 -8.49
N PRO A 434 -11.68 -18.56 -9.08
CA PRO A 434 -12.99 -18.92 -9.64
C PRO A 434 -14.09 -18.98 -8.58
N THR A 435 -13.75 -19.50 -7.40
CA THR A 435 -14.62 -19.62 -6.23
C THR A 435 -15.05 -18.25 -5.71
N ALA A 436 -14.12 -17.31 -5.55
CA ALA A 436 -14.44 -15.94 -5.20
C ALA A 436 -15.32 -15.26 -6.26
N LEU A 437 -15.08 -15.49 -7.55
CA LEU A 437 -15.94 -14.95 -8.61
C LEU A 437 -17.38 -15.48 -8.50
N GLN A 438 -17.54 -16.78 -8.24
CA GLN A 438 -18.86 -17.40 -8.09
C GLN A 438 -19.61 -16.83 -6.87
N THR A 439 -18.94 -16.69 -5.73
CA THR A 439 -19.54 -16.06 -4.53
C THR A 439 -19.88 -14.59 -4.78
N LEU A 440 -19.05 -13.86 -5.52
CA LEU A 440 -19.33 -12.47 -5.87
C LEU A 440 -20.58 -12.35 -6.73
N VAL A 441 -20.75 -13.22 -7.73
CA VAL A 441 -21.96 -13.29 -8.56
C VAL A 441 -23.21 -13.52 -7.71
N GLN A 442 -23.15 -14.45 -6.74
CA GLN A 442 -24.27 -14.70 -5.82
C GLN A 442 -24.61 -13.47 -4.99
N ARG A 443 -23.61 -12.73 -4.49
CA ARG A 443 -23.82 -11.48 -3.74
C ARG A 443 -24.46 -10.39 -4.60
N TYR A 444 -24.04 -10.24 -5.86
CA TYR A 444 -24.64 -9.27 -6.78
C TYR A 444 -26.08 -9.64 -7.14
N LYS A 445 -26.39 -10.93 -7.29
CA LYS A 445 -27.78 -11.38 -7.47
C LYS A 445 -28.64 -10.98 -6.27
N ALA A 446 -28.22 -11.31 -5.05
CA ALA A 446 -28.96 -10.96 -3.83
C ALA A 446 -29.14 -9.43 -3.71
N PHE A 447 -28.10 -8.66 -4.01
CA PHE A 447 -28.18 -7.20 -4.04
C PHE A 447 -29.22 -6.66 -5.02
N LEU A 448 -29.33 -7.25 -6.23
CA LEU A 448 -30.35 -6.84 -7.21
C LEU A 448 -31.78 -7.13 -6.74
N GLU A 449 -31.96 -8.14 -5.88
CA GLU A 449 -33.23 -8.50 -5.25
C GLU A 449 -33.57 -7.54 -4.09
N ASP A 450 -32.57 -7.22 -3.25
CA ASP A 450 -32.73 -6.38 -2.05
C ASP A 450 -32.82 -4.87 -2.35
N LYS A 451 -32.31 -4.44 -3.52
CA LYS A 451 -32.23 -3.02 -3.94
C LYS A 451 -32.88 -2.76 -5.30
N PRO A 452 -34.21 -2.97 -5.44
CA PRO A 452 -34.94 -2.73 -6.68
C PRO A 452 -34.97 -1.25 -7.09
N GLU A 453 -34.60 -0.31 -6.23
CA GLU A 453 -34.49 1.12 -6.52
C GLU A 453 -33.14 1.53 -7.14
N ALA A 454 -32.10 0.68 -7.07
CA ALA A 454 -30.78 1.00 -7.63
C ALA A 454 -30.83 1.09 -9.16
N SER A 455 -30.15 2.08 -9.76
CA SER A 455 -30.10 2.22 -11.22
C SER A 455 -29.13 1.19 -11.82
N LEU A 456 -29.52 0.56 -12.94
CA LEU A 456 -28.62 -0.34 -13.69
C LEU A 456 -27.31 0.36 -14.07
N MET A 457 -27.39 1.62 -14.51
CA MET A 457 -26.21 2.41 -14.89
C MET A 457 -25.30 2.70 -13.71
N ASP A 458 -25.85 3.08 -12.54
CA ASP A 458 -25.04 3.32 -11.35
C ASP A 458 -24.32 2.03 -10.91
N ILE A 459 -24.95 0.87 -11.09
CA ILE A 459 -24.36 -0.45 -10.85
C ILE A 459 -23.22 -0.73 -11.83
N CYS A 460 -23.45 -0.64 -13.15
CA CYS A 460 -22.43 -0.87 -14.17
C CYS A 460 -21.27 0.11 -14.04
N PHE A 461 -21.56 1.41 -13.87
CA PHE A 461 -20.58 2.45 -13.64
C PHE A 461 -19.65 2.11 -12.48
N THR A 462 -20.23 1.80 -11.31
CA THR A 462 -19.45 1.53 -10.10
C THR A 462 -18.65 0.24 -10.25
N ALA A 463 -19.25 -0.83 -10.79
CA ALA A 463 -18.58 -2.11 -11.00
C ALA A 463 -17.41 -2.00 -11.98
N ASN A 464 -17.58 -1.25 -13.07
CA ASN A 464 -16.59 -1.16 -14.15
C ASN A 464 -15.46 -0.16 -13.86
N THR A 465 -15.75 0.93 -13.15
CA THR A 465 -14.80 2.06 -13.00
C THR A 465 -14.23 2.22 -11.60
N ARG A 466 -14.89 1.63 -10.58
CA ARG A 466 -14.58 1.83 -9.15
C ARG A 466 -14.24 0.53 -8.42
N ARG A 467 -13.85 -0.52 -9.15
CA ARG A 467 -13.42 -1.82 -8.57
C ARG A 467 -12.07 -2.26 -9.13
N SER A 468 -11.35 -3.05 -8.33
CA SER A 468 -10.09 -3.66 -8.76
C SER A 468 -10.35 -4.69 -9.84
N GLN A 469 -9.43 -4.76 -10.81
CA GLN A 469 -9.44 -5.79 -11.83
C GLN A 469 -8.54 -6.96 -11.43
N PHE A 470 -9.10 -8.17 -11.39
CA PHE A 470 -8.42 -9.42 -11.09
C PHE A 470 -8.43 -10.40 -12.28
N LYS A 471 -7.85 -11.59 -12.07
CA LYS A 471 -7.60 -12.55 -13.16
C LYS A 471 -8.86 -13.25 -13.64
N HIS A 472 -9.76 -13.65 -12.75
CA HIS A 472 -11.00 -14.34 -13.13
C HIS A 472 -12.08 -13.32 -13.37
N CYS A 473 -12.66 -13.32 -14.56
CA CYS A 473 -13.49 -12.24 -15.06
C CYS A 473 -14.83 -12.77 -15.56
N LEU A 474 -15.89 -12.00 -15.33
CA LEU A 474 -17.22 -12.15 -15.90
C LEU A 474 -17.65 -10.81 -16.49
N ALA A 475 -18.14 -10.81 -17.71
CA ALA A 475 -18.75 -9.65 -18.35
C ALA A 475 -20.11 -10.03 -18.95
N ILE A 476 -21.09 -9.15 -18.80
CA ILE A 476 -22.46 -9.37 -19.24
C ILE A 476 -22.95 -8.15 -20.02
N ILE A 477 -23.45 -8.36 -21.24
CA ILE A 477 -24.19 -7.35 -22.01
C ILE A 477 -25.66 -7.47 -21.64
N THR A 478 -26.26 -6.38 -21.17
CA THR A 478 -27.62 -6.39 -20.63
C THR A 478 -28.37 -5.09 -20.91
N LYS A 479 -29.71 -5.16 -21.01
CA LYS A 479 -30.59 -4.00 -21.24
C LYS A 479 -31.43 -3.61 -20.03
N SER A 480 -31.51 -4.47 -19.02
CA SER A 480 -32.32 -4.24 -17.82
C SER A 480 -31.79 -5.02 -16.61
N LYS A 481 -32.17 -4.59 -15.41
CA LYS A 481 -31.78 -5.28 -14.17
C LYS A 481 -32.33 -6.69 -14.09
N ASP A 482 -33.54 -6.92 -14.60
CA ASP A 482 -34.13 -8.27 -14.63
C ASP A 482 -33.36 -9.18 -15.57
N GLN A 483 -32.98 -8.68 -16.76
CA GLN A 483 -32.14 -9.47 -17.67
C GLN A 483 -30.78 -9.77 -17.04
N LEU A 484 -30.14 -8.80 -16.38
CA LEU A 484 -28.88 -9.01 -15.67
C LEU A 484 -29.02 -10.09 -14.59
N LYS A 485 -30.08 -10.05 -13.78
CA LYS A 485 -30.38 -11.04 -12.75
C LYS A 485 -30.53 -12.45 -13.34
N ASP A 486 -31.26 -12.57 -14.46
CA ASP A 486 -31.44 -13.84 -15.16
C ASP A 486 -30.11 -14.37 -15.73
N GLN A 487 -29.29 -13.50 -16.33
CA GLN A 487 -27.97 -13.85 -16.85
C GLN A 487 -27.00 -14.30 -15.74
N LEU A 488 -27.03 -13.65 -14.57
CA LEU A 488 -26.27 -14.09 -13.39
C LEU A 488 -26.75 -15.46 -12.90
N ASN A 489 -28.05 -15.74 -12.91
CA ASN A 489 -28.60 -17.07 -12.59
C ASN A 489 -28.12 -18.15 -13.57
N LEU A 490 -28.15 -17.87 -14.87
CA LEU A 490 -27.65 -18.79 -15.90
C LEU A 490 -26.16 -19.08 -15.69
N TYR A 491 -25.35 -18.06 -15.37
CA TYR A 491 -23.94 -18.23 -15.04
C TYR A 491 -23.73 -19.12 -13.81
N ILE A 492 -24.48 -18.89 -12.71
CA ILE A 492 -24.42 -19.73 -11.49
C ILE A 492 -24.74 -21.20 -11.82
N ASN A 493 -25.73 -21.43 -12.69
CA ASN A 493 -26.15 -22.76 -13.13
C ASN A 493 -25.24 -23.36 -14.21
N LYS A 494 -24.16 -22.69 -14.59
CA LYS A 494 -23.23 -23.08 -15.67
C LYS A 494 -23.93 -23.33 -17.01
N GLN A 495 -24.98 -22.56 -17.29
CA GLN A 495 -25.72 -22.61 -18.55
C GLN A 495 -25.19 -21.55 -19.51
N LEU A 496 -25.06 -21.91 -20.79
CA LEU A 496 -24.66 -20.97 -21.84
C LEU A 496 -25.76 -19.92 -22.04
N SER A 497 -25.36 -18.65 -22.16
CA SER A 497 -26.27 -17.53 -22.40
C SER A 497 -25.63 -16.53 -23.35
N LEU A 498 -26.42 -16.01 -24.28
CA LEU A 498 -25.97 -14.96 -25.18
C LEU A 498 -25.64 -13.68 -24.39
N GLY A 499 -24.51 -13.07 -24.70
CA GLY A 499 -24.04 -11.84 -24.06
C GLY A 499 -23.39 -12.06 -22.69
N VAL A 500 -23.16 -13.30 -22.27
CA VAL A 500 -22.42 -13.63 -21.03
C VAL A 500 -21.05 -14.19 -21.40
N PHE A 501 -19.99 -13.51 -20.95
CA PHE A 501 -18.60 -13.87 -21.23
C PHE A 501 -17.87 -14.11 -19.92
N SER A 502 -17.19 -15.24 -19.80
CA SER A 502 -16.35 -15.51 -18.63
C SER A 502 -15.02 -16.11 -19.05
N GLY A 503 -13.97 -15.79 -18.30
CA GLY A 503 -12.63 -16.24 -18.64
C GLY A 503 -11.60 -15.83 -17.60
N GLN A 504 -10.36 -16.22 -17.87
CA GLN A 504 -9.21 -15.82 -17.08
C GLN A 504 -8.27 -14.98 -17.93
N ILE A 505 -7.85 -13.83 -17.40
CA ILE A 505 -6.80 -13.02 -18.02
C ILE A 505 -5.49 -13.80 -17.98
N ARG A 506 -5.04 -14.26 -19.16
CA ARG A 506 -3.85 -15.12 -19.30
C ARG A 506 -2.54 -14.34 -19.39
N ARG A 507 -2.57 -13.14 -19.95
CA ARG A 507 -1.35 -12.36 -20.25
C ARG A 507 -1.09 -11.29 -19.21
N ARG A 508 0.18 -11.19 -18.78
CA ARG A 508 0.65 -10.14 -17.85
C ARG A 508 1.00 -8.83 -18.58
N LYS A 509 1.31 -8.90 -19.88
CA LYS A 509 1.45 -7.77 -20.80
C LYS A 509 0.50 -7.98 -21.98
N PRO A 510 -0.33 -6.99 -22.35
CA PRO A 510 -1.22 -7.12 -23.50
C PRO A 510 -0.43 -7.28 -24.79
N ALA A 511 -0.99 -8.01 -25.75
CA ALA A 511 -0.43 -8.06 -27.09
C ALA A 511 -0.63 -6.74 -27.83
N PRO A 512 0.28 -6.40 -28.77
CA PRO A 512 0.01 -5.32 -29.70
C PRO A 512 -1.23 -5.67 -30.54
N VAL A 513 -2.14 -4.71 -30.64
CA VAL A 513 -3.32 -4.80 -31.51
C VAL A 513 -2.94 -4.25 -32.87
N CYS A 514 -3.29 -4.96 -33.94
CA CYS A 514 -3.14 -4.52 -35.31
C CYS A 514 -4.52 -4.10 -35.84
N PHE A 515 -4.68 -2.86 -36.27
CA PHE A 515 -5.91 -2.39 -36.90
C PHE A 515 -5.89 -2.69 -38.39
N ILE A 516 -6.91 -3.37 -38.87
CA ILE A 516 -7.10 -3.72 -40.27
C ILE A 516 -8.26 -2.89 -40.82
N PHE A 517 -7.96 -2.15 -41.88
CA PHE A 517 -8.87 -1.24 -42.58
C PHE A 517 -9.19 -1.84 -43.95
N SER A 518 -10.41 -2.37 -44.15
CA SER A 518 -10.78 -3.13 -45.35
C SER A 518 -11.20 -2.26 -46.54
N GLY A 519 -11.62 -1.03 -46.30
CA GLY A 519 -12.25 -0.12 -47.25
C GLY A 519 -13.77 -0.24 -47.35
N GLU A 520 -14.40 -1.19 -46.63
CA GLU A 520 -15.84 -1.51 -46.73
C GLU A 520 -16.60 -1.14 -45.44
N SER A 521 -17.24 0.04 -45.40
CA SER A 521 -17.80 0.58 -44.14
C SER A 521 -19.27 0.22 -43.83
N ASP A 522 -19.94 -0.59 -44.67
CA ASP A 522 -21.40 -0.78 -44.57
C ASP A 522 -21.88 -1.32 -43.21
N LYS A 523 -21.09 -2.21 -42.58
CA LYS A 523 -21.42 -2.76 -41.25
C LYS A 523 -21.26 -1.75 -40.12
N ILE A 524 -20.40 -0.74 -40.26
CA ILE A 524 -20.12 0.25 -39.22
C ILE A 524 -20.94 1.54 -39.35
N LYS A 525 -21.50 1.84 -40.53
CA LYS A 525 -22.39 3.01 -40.73
C LYS A 525 -23.53 3.07 -39.69
N PRO A 526 -24.28 2.00 -39.40
CA PRO A 526 -25.35 2.06 -38.39
C PRO A 526 -24.85 2.33 -36.97
N LEU A 527 -23.64 1.88 -36.63
CA LEU A 527 -23.03 2.14 -35.32
C LEU A 527 -22.65 3.59 -35.15
N ILE A 528 -22.02 4.17 -36.17
CA ILE A 528 -21.68 5.59 -36.16
C ILE A 528 -22.95 6.41 -36.00
N LYS A 529 -24.02 6.10 -36.73
CA LYS A 529 -25.32 6.76 -36.57
C LYS A 529 -25.88 6.67 -35.15
N LEU A 530 -25.81 5.48 -34.53
CA LEU A 530 -26.31 5.25 -33.18
C LEU A 530 -25.48 6.00 -32.12
N LEU A 531 -24.17 6.07 -32.31
CA LEU A 531 -23.22 6.58 -31.32
C LEU A 531 -22.82 8.05 -31.53
N TYR A 532 -23.14 8.63 -32.70
CA TYR A 532 -22.87 10.03 -32.98
C TYR A 532 -23.59 10.93 -31.97
N LYS A 533 -22.92 11.99 -31.52
CA LYS A 533 -23.32 12.91 -30.43
C LYS A 533 -23.43 12.30 -29.03
N SER A 534 -23.69 10.99 -28.89
CA SER A 534 -23.70 10.31 -27.58
C SER A 534 -22.29 9.91 -27.11
N GLN A 535 -21.36 9.68 -28.05
CA GLN A 535 -19.97 9.37 -27.76
C GLN A 535 -19.06 10.58 -28.09
N PRO A 536 -18.45 11.22 -27.08
CA PRO A 536 -17.59 12.40 -27.30
C PRO A 536 -16.45 12.18 -28.29
N ALA A 537 -15.92 10.94 -28.37
CA ALA A 537 -14.85 10.60 -29.30
C ALA A 537 -15.31 10.70 -30.76
N LEU A 538 -16.52 10.23 -31.07
CA LEU A 538 -17.09 10.37 -32.42
C LEU A 538 -17.52 11.80 -32.70
N ASP A 539 -18.16 12.44 -31.73
CA ASP A 539 -18.65 13.82 -31.85
C ASP A 539 -17.50 14.78 -32.21
N SER A 540 -16.38 14.70 -31.47
CA SER A 540 -15.19 15.52 -31.72
C SER A 540 -14.54 15.32 -33.09
N VAL A 541 -14.74 14.16 -33.71
CA VAL A 541 -14.19 13.82 -35.03
C VAL A 541 -15.14 14.27 -36.13
N LEU A 542 -16.44 14.00 -35.98
CA LEU A 542 -17.43 14.16 -37.04
C LEU A 542 -18.04 15.57 -37.10
N GLU A 543 -18.19 16.26 -35.96
CA GLU A 543 -18.78 17.61 -35.92
C GLU A 543 -17.99 18.63 -36.78
N PRO A 544 -16.65 18.74 -36.67
CA PRO A 544 -15.90 19.67 -37.52
C PRO A 544 -15.96 19.31 -39.00
N LEU A 545 -16.10 18.01 -39.29
CA LEU A 545 -16.13 17.48 -40.66
C LEU A 545 -17.46 17.73 -41.36
N GLU A 546 -18.59 17.76 -40.63
CA GLU A 546 -19.88 18.06 -41.23
C GLU A 546 -19.85 19.41 -41.98
N LEU A 547 -19.19 20.41 -41.42
CA LEU A 547 -19.09 21.74 -42.00
C LEU A 547 -18.22 21.74 -43.28
N ILE A 548 -17.12 20.99 -43.26
CA ILE A 548 -16.21 20.85 -44.42
C ILE A 548 -16.91 20.07 -45.55
N LEU A 549 -17.56 18.95 -45.22
CA LEU A 549 -18.26 18.11 -46.19
C LEU A 549 -19.43 18.86 -46.84
N HIS A 550 -20.21 19.59 -46.04
CA HIS A 550 -21.30 20.40 -46.57
C HIS A 550 -20.79 21.46 -47.56
N SER A 551 -19.63 22.08 -47.29
CA SER A 551 -19.06 23.10 -48.17
C SER A 551 -18.54 22.56 -49.52
N HIS A 552 -18.10 21.30 -49.59
CA HIS A 552 -17.50 20.70 -50.79
C HIS A 552 -18.44 19.77 -51.57
N ILE A 553 -19.35 19.08 -50.89
CA ILE A 553 -20.25 18.07 -51.47
C ILE A 553 -21.72 18.54 -51.45
N GLY A 554 -22.03 19.60 -50.71
CA GLY A 554 -23.38 20.17 -50.61
C GLY A 554 -24.36 19.35 -49.75
N ARG A 555 -23.88 18.30 -49.07
CA ARG A 555 -24.67 17.38 -48.24
C ARG A 555 -23.98 17.10 -46.92
N SER A 556 -24.75 16.80 -45.88
CA SER A 556 -24.19 16.43 -44.57
C SER A 556 -23.60 15.02 -44.58
N PHE A 557 -22.66 14.73 -43.68
CA PHE A 557 -22.12 13.38 -43.51
C PHE A 557 -23.22 12.37 -43.17
N LEU A 558 -24.14 12.75 -42.28
CA LEU A 558 -25.27 11.90 -41.88
C LEU A 558 -26.19 11.53 -43.05
N GLU A 559 -26.46 12.44 -43.98
CA GLU A 559 -27.22 12.09 -45.19
C GLU A 559 -26.48 11.07 -46.06
N LEU A 560 -25.15 11.21 -46.18
CA LEU A 560 -24.33 10.32 -47.02
C LEU A 560 -24.18 8.91 -46.43
N ILE A 561 -24.21 8.75 -45.10
CA ILE A 561 -24.15 7.41 -44.48
C ILE A 561 -25.50 6.66 -44.54
N GLU A 562 -26.61 7.35 -44.79
CA GLU A 562 -27.95 6.76 -44.90
C GLU A 562 -28.23 6.13 -46.26
N GLU A 563 -27.46 6.49 -47.29
CA GLU A 563 -27.60 5.93 -48.63
C GLU A 563 -26.98 4.54 -48.72
N GLU A 564 -27.80 3.55 -49.09
CA GLU A 564 -27.35 2.17 -49.26
C GLU A 564 -26.29 2.03 -50.36
N ASN A 565 -26.39 2.86 -51.42
CA ASN A 565 -25.42 2.90 -52.50
C ASN A 565 -25.15 4.35 -52.92
N LEU A 566 -23.91 4.79 -52.73
CA LEU A 566 -23.44 6.08 -53.23
C LEU A 566 -23.03 5.92 -54.70
N ASP A 567 -23.85 6.42 -55.62
CA ASP A 567 -23.57 6.37 -57.08
C ASP A 567 -22.28 7.14 -57.45
N ASN A 568 -21.89 8.13 -56.64
CA ASN A 568 -20.66 8.89 -56.83
C ASN A 568 -19.46 8.17 -56.18
N PRO A 569 -18.46 7.72 -56.96
CA PRO A 569 -17.27 7.05 -56.43
C PRO A 569 -16.50 7.89 -55.41
N LEU A 570 -16.51 9.22 -55.56
CA LEU A 570 -15.77 10.15 -54.71
C LEU A 570 -16.43 10.26 -53.33
N SER A 571 -17.76 10.39 -53.30
CA SER A 571 -18.54 10.35 -52.05
C SER A 571 -18.37 9.01 -51.33
N ASN A 572 -18.36 7.90 -52.07
CA ASN A 572 -18.17 6.56 -51.50
C ASN A 572 -16.79 6.39 -50.84
N GLN A 573 -15.71 6.81 -51.52
CA GLN A 573 -14.35 6.78 -50.96
C GLN A 573 -14.24 7.59 -49.66
N LEU A 574 -14.83 8.80 -49.66
CA LEU A 574 -14.77 9.69 -48.52
C LEU A 574 -15.55 9.15 -47.31
N VAL A 575 -16.76 8.64 -47.54
CA VAL A 575 -17.58 8.04 -46.48
C VAL A 575 -16.89 6.82 -45.87
N ASN A 576 -16.35 5.91 -46.69
CA ASN A 576 -15.65 4.73 -46.18
C ASN A 576 -14.45 5.10 -45.31
N PHE A 577 -13.61 6.03 -45.78
CA PHE A 577 -12.46 6.53 -45.01
C PHE A 577 -12.87 7.14 -43.67
N LEU A 578 -13.86 8.05 -43.68
CA LEU A 578 -14.29 8.74 -42.46
C LEU A 578 -14.96 7.79 -41.46
N CYS A 579 -15.75 6.83 -41.94
CA CYS A 579 -16.36 5.81 -41.08
C CYS A 579 -15.30 4.97 -40.36
N GLU A 580 -14.33 4.45 -41.11
CA GLU A 580 -13.22 3.67 -40.55
C GLU A 580 -12.38 4.47 -39.57
N TYR A 581 -12.04 5.71 -39.93
CA TYR A 581 -11.28 6.59 -39.06
C TYR A 581 -12.03 6.90 -37.76
N ALA A 582 -13.33 7.20 -37.83
CA ALA A 582 -14.17 7.50 -36.68
C ALA A 582 -14.26 6.31 -35.71
N ILE A 583 -14.49 5.09 -36.21
CA ILE A 583 -14.51 3.88 -35.38
C ILE A 583 -13.12 3.59 -34.80
N ALA A 584 -12.04 3.79 -35.54
CA ALA A 584 -10.69 3.67 -35.00
C ALA A 584 -10.44 4.66 -33.85
N GLN A 585 -10.89 5.91 -33.95
CA GLN A 585 -10.80 6.86 -32.84
C GLN A 585 -11.66 6.46 -31.64
N LEU A 586 -12.83 5.87 -31.86
CA LEU A 586 -13.66 5.33 -30.77
C LEU A 586 -12.92 4.22 -30.01
N TRP A 587 -12.33 3.26 -30.72
CA TRP A 587 -11.53 2.18 -30.10
C TRP A 587 -10.37 2.73 -29.27
N ARG A 588 -9.64 3.70 -29.82
CA ARG A 588 -8.54 4.37 -29.10
C ARG A 588 -9.03 5.11 -27.85
N ALA A 589 -10.15 5.82 -27.95
CA ALA A 589 -10.76 6.49 -26.80
C ALA A 589 -11.16 5.51 -25.68
N TRP A 590 -11.54 4.29 -26.05
CA TRP A 590 -11.83 3.18 -25.12
C TRP A 590 -10.58 2.45 -24.61
N GLY A 591 -9.38 2.90 -24.98
CA GLY A 591 -8.10 2.36 -24.52
C GLY A 591 -7.51 1.26 -25.42
N ILE A 592 -8.14 0.95 -26.55
CA ILE A 592 -7.62 -0.01 -27.53
C ILE A 592 -6.71 0.74 -28.51
N GLU A 593 -5.43 0.80 -28.19
CA GLU A 593 -4.43 1.46 -29.04
C GLU A 593 -3.81 0.47 -30.05
N PRO A 594 -3.72 0.84 -31.34
CA PRO A 594 -3.02 0.04 -32.33
C PRO A 594 -1.51 0.14 -32.13
N GLY A 595 -0.82 -1.01 -32.10
CA GLY A 595 0.63 -1.08 -32.26
C GLY A 595 1.06 -1.12 -33.73
N MET A 596 0.13 -1.46 -34.62
CA MET A 596 0.34 -1.59 -36.05
C MET A 596 -0.97 -1.36 -36.82
N ALA A 597 -0.89 -0.99 -38.09
CA ALA A 597 -2.05 -0.89 -38.98
C ALA A 597 -1.80 -1.50 -40.36
N ILE A 598 -2.88 -1.93 -41.01
CA ILE A 598 -2.90 -2.45 -42.39
C ILE A 598 -4.12 -1.84 -43.08
N GLY A 599 -3.92 -1.22 -44.23
CA GLY A 599 -5.01 -0.75 -45.08
C GLY A 599 -5.12 -1.58 -46.35
N TYR A 600 -6.34 -1.85 -46.79
CA TYR A 600 -6.65 -2.45 -48.08
C TYR A 600 -7.47 -1.45 -48.91
N GLY A 601 -7.09 -1.26 -50.17
CA GLY A 601 -7.82 -0.35 -51.05
C GLY A 601 -7.89 1.06 -50.44
N THR A 602 -9.11 1.59 -50.31
CA THR A 602 -9.40 2.89 -49.68
C THR A 602 -9.10 2.92 -48.17
N GLY A 603 -9.03 1.78 -47.50
CA GLY A 603 -8.65 1.68 -46.08
C GLY A 603 -7.20 2.11 -45.80
N ASN A 604 -6.36 2.19 -46.83
CA ASN A 604 -5.01 2.77 -46.71
C ASN A 604 -5.04 4.21 -46.18
N TYR A 605 -6.06 4.98 -46.54
CA TYR A 605 -6.21 6.34 -46.03
C TYR A 605 -6.37 6.38 -44.51
N ALA A 606 -7.24 5.54 -43.96
CA ALA A 606 -7.45 5.45 -42.51
C ALA A 606 -6.19 4.96 -41.79
N ALA A 607 -5.51 3.95 -42.35
CA ALA A 607 -4.25 3.44 -41.81
C ALA A 607 -3.17 4.53 -41.72
N LEU A 608 -2.97 5.30 -42.80
CA LEU A 608 -1.97 6.38 -42.87
C LEU A 608 -2.24 7.50 -41.87
N VAL A 609 -3.50 7.88 -41.65
CA VAL A 609 -3.87 8.91 -40.67
C VAL A 609 -3.73 8.40 -39.24
N VAL A 610 -4.13 7.15 -38.98
CA VAL A 610 -3.96 6.53 -37.65
C VAL A 610 -2.49 6.38 -37.28
N ALA A 611 -1.60 6.13 -38.25
CA ALA A 611 -0.15 6.17 -38.03
C ALA A 611 0.46 7.58 -38.04
N GLU A 612 -0.36 8.61 -38.24
CA GLU A 612 0.04 10.01 -38.34
C GLU A 612 1.08 10.31 -39.43
N ILE A 613 1.14 9.48 -40.48
CA ILE A 613 1.98 9.75 -41.67
C ILE A 613 1.39 10.91 -42.48
N LEU A 614 0.05 10.96 -42.55
CA LEU A 614 -0.74 12.03 -43.14
C LEU A 614 -1.79 12.52 -42.15
N THR A 615 -2.26 13.76 -42.33
CA THR A 615 -3.38 14.30 -41.55
C THR A 615 -4.73 13.94 -42.17
N LEU A 616 -5.79 14.14 -41.38
CA LEU A 616 -7.17 14.01 -41.84
C LEU A 616 -7.43 14.97 -43.02
N GLU A 617 -6.94 16.20 -42.92
CA GLU A 617 -7.07 17.24 -43.94
C GLU A 617 -6.31 16.88 -45.22
N ASP A 618 -5.11 16.28 -45.11
CA ASP A 618 -4.33 15.83 -46.27
C ASP A 618 -5.11 14.79 -47.09
N ILE A 619 -5.71 13.80 -46.41
CA ILE A 619 -6.50 12.76 -47.08
C ILE A 619 -7.78 13.31 -47.68
N ILE A 620 -8.52 14.17 -46.96
CA ILE A 620 -9.76 14.76 -47.48
C ILE A 620 -9.46 15.57 -48.74
N SER A 621 -8.38 16.37 -48.72
CA SER A 621 -7.94 17.16 -49.88
C SER A 621 -7.57 16.26 -51.06
N LEU A 622 -6.87 15.15 -50.79
CA LEU A 622 -6.48 14.16 -51.80
C LEU A 622 -7.69 13.50 -52.48
N ILE A 623 -8.72 13.16 -51.71
CA ILE A 623 -9.96 12.57 -52.25
C ILE A 623 -10.74 13.60 -53.08
N LEU A 624 -10.83 14.87 -52.62
CA LEU A 624 -11.61 15.92 -53.27
C LEU A 624 -10.98 16.53 -54.53
N GLN A 625 -9.65 16.70 -54.59
CA GLN A 625 -9.01 17.51 -55.64
C GLN A 625 -8.62 16.74 -56.89
N LYS A 626 -8.48 15.41 -56.83
CA LYS A 626 -8.09 14.47 -57.93
C LYS A 626 -6.88 14.83 -58.81
N GLU A 627 -6.32 16.04 -58.78
CA GLU A 627 -5.28 16.51 -59.69
C GLU A 627 -3.98 16.87 -58.94
N ASP A 628 -2.96 16.08 -59.28
CA ASP A 628 -1.56 16.11 -58.84
C ASP A 628 -1.25 15.59 -57.42
N LEU A 629 -1.23 14.26 -57.30
CA LEU A 629 -0.63 13.50 -56.18
C LEU A 629 0.78 14.01 -55.77
N LYS A 630 1.50 14.71 -56.66
CA LYS A 630 2.78 15.38 -56.40
C LYS A 630 2.74 16.50 -55.34
N LEU A 631 1.54 16.93 -54.91
CA LEU A 631 1.37 17.93 -53.84
C LEU A 631 1.55 17.37 -52.42
N ILE A 632 1.58 16.03 -52.24
CA ILE A 632 1.88 15.43 -50.93
C ILE A 632 3.39 15.55 -50.64
N GLN A 633 3.83 16.69 -50.11
CA GLN A 633 5.24 16.93 -49.76
C GLN A 633 5.53 16.76 -48.26
N ASN A 634 4.48 16.64 -47.42
CA ASN A 634 4.59 16.72 -45.97
C ASN A 634 4.34 15.38 -45.26
N PHE A 635 4.92 14.29 -45.75
CA PHE A 635 4.90 13.01 -45.04
C PHE A 635 5.59 13.14 -43.69
N ARG A 636 4.91 12.67 -42.65
CA ARG A 636 5.40 12.70 -41.27
C ARG A 636 5.99 11.34 -40.90
N PRO A 637 6.90 11.29 -39.91
CA PRO A 637 7.42 10.04 -39.39
C PRO A 637 6.29 9.21 -38.76
N ALA A 638 6.16 7.95 -39.16
CA ALA A 638 5.12 7.04 -38.68
C ALA A 638 5.17 6.88 -37.16
N LYS A 639 4.04 7.04 -36.45
CA LYS A 639 3.98 6.81 -34.99
C LYS A 639 3.74 5.36 -34.61
N ILE A 640 3.16 4.58 -35.51
CA ILE A 640 2.99 3.12 -35.39
C ILE A 640 3.48 2.46 -36.69
N ALA A 641 3.73 1.16 -36.65
CA ALA A 641 4.11 0.45 -37.86
C ALA A 641 2.92 0.32 -38.83
N ILE A 642 3.18 0.38 -40.13
CA ILE A 642 2.17 0.07 -41.16
C ILE A 642 2.71 -1.04 -42.05
N VAL A 643 1.90 -2.08 -42.29
CA VAL A 643 2.20 -3.10 -43.31
C VAL A 643 1.48 -2.75 -44.59
N SER A 644 2.22 -2.64 -45.70
CA SER A 644 1.65 -2.44 -47.03
C SER A 644 0.89 -3.70 -47.46
N SER A 645 -0.39 -3.53 -47.81
CA SER A 645 -1.18 -4.60 -48.45
C SER A 645 -0.72 -4.93 -49.86
N VAL A 646 0.09 -4.08 -50.50
CA VAL A 646 0.50 -4.19 -51.90
C VAL A 646 1.84 -4.92 -52.03
N THR A 647 2.81 -4.60 -51.17
CA THR A 647 4.19 -5.15 -51.26
C THR A 647 4.56 -6.09 -50.11
N ASN A 648 3.77 -6.13 -49.04
CA ASN A 648 4.12 -6.77 -47.76
C ASN A 648 5.32 -6.12 -47.03
N ASN A 649 5.77 -4.93 -47.43
CA ASN A 649 6.78 -4.18 -46.68
C ASN A 649 6.15 -3.54 -45.44
N THR A 650 6.92 -3.48 -44.36
CA THR A 650 6.52 -2.77 -43.13
C THR A 650 7.23 -1.43 -43.04
N ILE A 651 6.47 -0.34 -43.05
CA ILE A 651 6.94 1.00 -42.67
C ILE A 651 7.08 1.02 -41.15
N GLN A 652 8.31 1.20 -40.68
CA GLN A 652 8.65 1.12 -39.26
C GLN A 652 8.32 2.41 -38.51
N MET A 653 8.19 2.31 -37.18
CA MET A 653 8.01 3.48 -36.32
C MET A 653 9.16 4.49 -36.52
N ASN A 654 8.81 5.76 -36.65
CA ASN A 654 9.66 6.92 -36.93
C ASN A 654 10.28 6.94 -38.35
N GLN A 655 9.93 6.00 -39.23
CA GLN A 655 10.31 6.06 -40.64
C GLN A 655 9.49 7.14 -41.35
N ILE A 656 10.17 7.95 -42.16
CA ILE A 656 9.55 8.89 -43.10
C ILE A 656 9.56 8.23 -44.47
N ILE A 657 8.43 8.24 -45.16
CA ILE A 657 8.32 7.79 -46.55
C ILE A 657 8.28 9.01 -47.46
N ASP A 658 8.79 8.86 -48.68
CA ASP A 658 8.63 9.87 -49.73
C ASP A 658 7.46 9.51 -50.65
N PHE A 659 7.23 10.38 -51.64
CA PHE A 659 6.15 10.20 -52.61
C PHE A 659 6.29 8.93 -53.45
N GLU A 660 7.51 8.58 -53.87
CA GLU A 660 7.75 7.36 -54.67
C GLU A 660 7.46 6.11 -53.84
N GLN A 661 7.92 6.09 -52.60
CA GLN A 661 7.63 5.01 -51.66
C GLN A 661 6.14 4.94 -51.35
N TRP A 662 5.45 6.07 -51.14
CA TRP A 662 4.00 6.07 -50.97
C TRP A 662 3.27 5.46 -52.17
N GLN A 663 3.63 5.86 -53.39
CA GLN A 663 3.02 5.33 -54.62
C GLN A 663 3.32 3.85 -54.82
N LYS A 664 4.50 3.38 -54.39
CA LYS A 664 4.85 1.97 -54.43
C LYS A 664 4.03 1.15 -53.43
N GLU A 665 3.84 1.67 -52.23
CA GLU A 665 3.40 0.92 -51.06
C GLU A 665 1.88 1.04 -50.77
N PHE A 666 1.23 2.14 -51.16
CA PHE A 666 -0.15 2.49 -50.74
C PHE A 666 -1.08 2.90 -51.89
N ASP A 667 -0.62 2.80 -53.14
CA ASP A 667 -1.48 3.03 -54.32
C ASP A 667 -2.55 1.94 -54.42
N PHE A 668 -3.79 2.32 -54.08
CA PHE A 668 -4.95 1.43 -53.99
C PHE A 668 -5.47 0.95 -55.35
N THR A 669 -4.91 1.41 -56.47
CA THR A 669 -5.20 0.87 -57.81
C THR A 669 -4.46 -0.45 -58.08
N LYS A 670 -3.48 -0.79 -57.25
CA LYS A 670 -2.67 -2.02 -57.37
C LYS A 670 -3.32 -3.20 -56.63
N ASN A 671 -3.04 -4.41 -57.11
CA ASN A 671 -3.56 -5.63 -56.49
C ASN A 671 -2.93 -5.89 -55.11
N ASN A 672 -3.77 -6.24 -54.14
CA ASN A 672 -3.33 -6.61 -52.80
C ASN A 672 -2.72 -8.02 -52.77
N VAL A 673 -1.76 -8.21 -51.87
CA VAL A 673 -1.20 -9.51 -51.49
C VAL A 673 -2.30 -10.36 -50.83
N LYS A 674 -2.54 -11.56 -51.36
CA LYS A 674 -3.54 -12.49 -50.80
C LYS A 674 -3.08 -13.01 -49.43
N ASN A 675 -4.03 -13.17 -48.50
CA ASN A 675 -3.83 -13.79 -47.19
C ASN A 675 -2.79 -13.12 -46.26
N LEU A 676 -2.49 -11.84 -46.48
CA LEU A 676 -1.58 -11.06 -45.62
C LEU A 676 -1.91 -11.15 -44.11
N PRO A 677 -3.18 -11.08 -43.66
CA PRO A 677 -3.50 -11.21 -42.23
C PRO A 677 -3.09 -12.56 -41.65
N ASN A 678 -3.18 -13.64 -42.44
CA ASN A 678 -2.82 -14.98 -41.97
C ASN A 678 -1.30 -15.14 -41.80
N SER A 679 -0.50 -14.41 -42.58
CA SER A 679 0.97 -14.40 -42.44
C SER A 679 1.46 -13.68 -41.19
N LEU A 680 0.62 -12.84 -40.57
CA LEU A 680 0.92 -12.08 -39.35
C LEU A 680 0.45 -12.78 -38.06
N LEU A 681 -0.30 -13.88 -38.16
CA LEU A 681 -0.88 -14.61 -37.01
C LEU A 681 0.15 -15.44 -36.22
N ASP A 682 1.40 -15.51 -36.67
CA ASP A 682 2.30 -16.61 -36.34
C ASP A 682 3.12 -16.46 -35.03
N SER A 683 2.71 -15.65 -34.02
CA SER A 683 3.12 -15.86 -32.59
C SER A 683 2.86 -14.76 -31.54
N SER A 684 2.18 -13.62 -31.80
CA SER A 684 1.93 -12.70 -30.67
C SER A 684 0.86 -11.62 -30.82
N GLN A 685 0.30 -11.36 -32.00
CA GLN A 685 -0.51 -10.15 -32.23
C GLN A 685 -2.02 -10.40 -32.22
N ILE A 686 -2.80 -9.36 -31.94
CA ILE A 686 -4.27 -9.39 -32.00
C ILE A 686 -4.72 -8.58 -33.20
N LEU A 687 -5.35 -9.21 -34.19
CA LEU A 687 -5.80 -8.51 -35.40
C LEU A 687 -7.25 -8.06 -35.20
N LEU A 688 -7.52 -6.75 -35.30
CA LEU A 688 -8.86 -6.18 -35.27
C LEU A 688 -9.21 -5.66 -36.67
N ASP A 689 -10.20 -6.26 -37.30
CA ASP A 689 -10.83 -5.69 -38.48
C ASP A 689 -11.83 -4.61 -38.05
N ILE A 690 -11.55 -3.37 -38.43
CA ILE A 690 -12.30 -2.18 -38.02
C ILE A 690 -13.71 -2.19 -38.60
N CYS A 691 -13.90 -2.72 -39.80
CA CYS A 691 -15.17 -2.72 -40.51
C CYS A 691 -16.06 -3.89 -40.10
N SER A 692 -15.49 -5.08 -39.91
CA SER A 692 -16.26 -6.23 -39.43
C SER A 692 -16.40 -6.28 -37.91
N ILE A 693 -15.59 -5.51 -37.17
CA ILE A 693 -15.49 -5.51 -35.70
C ILE A 693 -15.11 -6.89 -35.16
N GLN A 694 -14.41 -7.69 -35.97
CA GLN A 694 -13.98 -9.03 -35.60
C GLN A 694 -12.50 -9.06 -35.22
N ILE A 695 -12.19 -9.84 -34.20
CA ILE A 695 -10.82 -10.14 -33.81
C ILE A 695 -10.39 -11.48 -34.40
N LYS A 696 -9.16 -11.56 -34.91
CA LYS A 696 -8.47 -12.82 -35.21
C LYS A 696 -7.20 -12.94 -34.38
N ASN A 697 -7.02 -14.09 -33.75
CA ASN A 697 -5.89 -14.42 -32.89
C ASN A 697 -5.84 -15.95 -32.69
N SER A 698 -4.65 -16.53 -32.60
CA SER A 698 -4.45 -17.98 -32.45
C SER A 698 -4.90 -18.55 -31.10
N GLU A 699 -5.09 -17.71 -30.06
CA GLU A 699 -5.52 -18.10 -28.72
C GLU A 699 -7.05 -18.04 -28.51
N LEU A 700 -7.82 -17.64 -29.53
CA LEU A 700 -9.28 -17.44 -29.45
C LEU A 700 -10.10 -18.72 -29.32
N GLU A 701 -9.51 -19.91 -29.56
CA GLU A 701 -10.20 -21.21 -29.53
C GLU A 701 -10.93 -21.53 -28.21
N THR A 702 -10.66 -20.78 -27.13
CA THR A 702 -11.33 -20.94 -25.82
C THR A 702 -12.33 -19.85 -25.45
N ILE A 703 -12.42 -18.76 -26.23
CA ILE A 703 -13.34 -17.61 -25.99
C ILE A 703 -14.47 -17.59 -27.04
N ASP A 704 -14.28 -18.26 -28.18
CA ASP A 704 -15.15 -18.19 -29.37
C ASP A 704 -16.38 -19.12 -29.38
N ASP A 705 -16.69 -19.83 -28.30
CA ASP A 705 -17.97 -20.55 -28.17
C ASP A 705 -19.21 -19.61 -28.16
N TYR A 706 -18.98 -18.29 -28.16
CA TYR A 706 -20.01 -17.26 -28.11
C TYR A 706 -19.97 -16.32 -29.33
N ASN A 707 -19.84 -16.85 -30.55
CA ASN A 707 -20.10 -16.05 -31.75
C ASN A 707 -21.57 -15.63 -31.77
N ILE A 708 -21.87 -14.44 -31.24
CA ILE A 708 -23.20 -13.87 -31.22
C ILE A 708 -23.45 -13.26 -32.61
N ASN A 709 -24.32 -13.89 -33.41
CA ASN A 709 -24.99 -13.24 -34.52
C ASN A 709 -26.01 -12.24 -33.94
N GLY A 710 -25.51 -11.09 -33.47
CA GLY A 710 -26.30 -10.02 -32.85
C GLY A 710 -26.32 -8.77 -33.72
N ASP A 711 -27.01 -7.74 -33.24
CA ASP A 711 -26.92 -6.41 -33.83
C ASP A 711 -25.49 -5.84 -33.75
N ASN A 712 -25.22 -4.79 -34.52
CA ASN A 712 -23.87 -4.22 -34.61
C ASN A 712 -23.34 -3.74 -33.24
N LEU A 713 -24.21 -3.27 -32.34
CA LEU A 713 -23.81 -2.81 -30.99
C LEU A 713 -23.39 -3.97 -30.09
N THR A 714 -24.11 -5.09 -30.14
CA THR A 714 -23.74 -6.31 -29.42
C THR A 714 -22.39 -6.83 -29.91
N SER A 715 -22.13 -6.80 -31.22
CA SER A 715 -20.83 -7.19 -31.78
C SER A 715 -19.70 -6.29 -31.25
N LEU A 716 -19.92 -4.97 -31.26
CA LEU A 716 -18.97 -3.98 -30.75
C LEU A 716 -18.60 -4.22 -29.28
N PHE A 717 -19.61 -4.39 -28.42
CA PHE A 717 -19.40 -4.67 -26.99
C PHE A 717 -18.79 -6.04 -26.73
N SER A 718 -19.18 -7.07 -27.50
CA SER A 718 -18.58 -8.40 -27.40
C SER A 718 -17.10 -8.36 -27.71
N THR A 719 -16.70 -7.65 -28.77
CA THR A 719 -15.30 -7.47 -29.15
C THR A 719 -14.51 -6.69 -28.10
N LEU A 720 -15.08 -5.65 -27.51
CA LEU A 720 -14.47 -4.91 -26.40
C LEU A 720 -14.26 -5.79 -25.15
N ILE A 721 -15.22 -6.66 -24.84
CA ILE A 721 -15.12 -7.63 -23.73
C ILE A 721 -14.03 -8.68 -24.02
N LYS A 722 -13.93 -9.16 -25.27
CA LYS A 722 -12.87 -10.09 -25.67
C LYS A 722 -11.49 -9.48 -25.43
N PHE A 723 -11.27 -8.21 -25.81
CA PHE A 723 -10.03 -7.50 -25.49
C PHE A 723 -9.73 -7.45 -23.99
N TRP A 724 -10.74 -7.15 -23.17
CA TRP A 724 -10.59 -7.13 -21.72
C TRP A 724 -10.17 -8.49 -21.15
N LEU A 725 -10.81 -9.58 -21.60
CA LEU A 725 -10.46 -10.95 -21.21
C LEU A 725 -9.06 -11.37 -21.69
N MET A 726 -8.58 -10.79 -22.79
CA MET A 726 -7.20 -10.97 -23.28
C MET A 726 -6.17 -10.14 -22.51
N GLY A 727 -6.60 -9.33 -21.53
CA GLY A 727 -5.73 -8.52 -20.67
C GLY A 727 -5.39 -7.15 -21.25
N ILE A 728 -6.09 -6.68 -22.27
CA ILE A 728 -5.99 -5.29 -22.74
C ILE A 728 -6.76 -4.39 -21.78
N LYS A 729 -6.16 -3.24 -21.44
CA LYS A 729 -6.71 -2.30 -20.48
C LYS A 729 -7.77 -1.43 -21.16
N ASN A 730 -9.03 -1.71 -20.86
CA ASN A 730 -10.15 -0.90 -21.32
C ASN A 730 -10.34 0.33 -20.42
N ASN A 731 -10.70 1.46 -21.02
CA ASN A 731 -11.16 2.63 -20.31
C ASN A 731 -12.69 2.63 -20.23
N TRP A 732 -13.23 1.84 -19.30
CA TRP A 732 -14.68 1.71 -19.11
C TRP A 732 -15.40 3.04 -18.91
N SER A 733 -14.72 4.04 -18.33
CA SER A 733 -15.29 5.39 -18.13
C SER A 733 -15.59 6.16 -19.41
N LYS A 734 -15.06 5.70 -20.56
CA LYS A 734 -15.26 6.29 -21.88
C LYS A 734 -16.19 5.47 -22.78
N VAL A 735 -16.56 4.26 -22.35
CA VAL A 735 -17.44 3.36 -23.12
C VAL A 735 -18.89 3.80 -23.01
N GLU A 736 -19.30 4.16 -21.81
CA GLU A 736 -20.61 4.72 -21.49
C GLU A 736 -20.39 6.16 -20.98
N ASP A 737 -21.28 7.10 -21.33
CA ASP A 737 -21.18 8.48 -20.82
C ASP A 737 -21.63 8.54 -19.36
N TYR A 738 -20.74 8.17 -18.46
CA TYR A 738 -21.01 8.15 -17.01
C TYR A 738 -20.97 9.53 -16.34
N LYS A 739 -20.95 10.64 -17.10
CA LYS A 739 -20.91 12.00 -16.53
C LYS A 739 -22.06 12.30 -15.56
N GLN A 740 -23.17 11.54 -15.65
CA GLN A 740 -24.34 11.68 -14.80
C GLN A 740 -24.56 10.50 -13.83
N CYS A 741 -23.65 9.54 -13.78
CA CYS A 741 -23.72 8.40 -12.86
C CYS A 741 -23.09 8.73 -11.51
N TYR A 742 -23.62 8.10 -10.45
CA TYR A 742 -23.11 8.29 -9.10
C TYR A 742 -22.61 6.95 -8.55
N PRO A 743 -21.46 6.93 -7.84
CA PRO A 743 -21.00 5.71 -7.21
C PRO A 743 -21.98 5.28 -6.12
N ILE A 744 -22.35 4.01 -6.11
CA ILE A 744 -23.25 3.41 -5.11
C ILE A 744 -22.51 2.34 -4.31
N SER A 745 -23.04 2.01 -3.12
CA SER A 745 -22.56 0.85 -2.37
C SER A 745 -22.92 -0.42 -3.13
N LEU A 746 -21.90 -1.14 -3.60
CA LEU A 746 -22.04 -2.46 -4.24
C LEU A 746 -21.45 -3.55 -3.35
N PRO A 747 -21.87 -4.82 -3.51
CA PRO A 747 -21.31 -5.93 -2.76
C PRO A 747 -19.78 -5.99 -2.84
N ASN A 748 -19.17 -6.19 -1.68
CA ASN A 748 -17.72 -6.20 -1.50
C ASN A 748 -17.11 -7.54 -1.91
N TYR A 749 -15.78 -7.57 -2.06
CA TYR A 749 -15.01 -8.77 -2.37
C TYR A 749 -15.32 -9.95 -1.41
N PRO A 750 -15.51 -11.18 -1.91
CA PRO A 750 -15.78 -12.35 -1.07
C PRO A 750 -14.47 -13.05 -0.71
N PHE A 751 -13.86 -12.63 0.40
CA PHE A 751 -12.67 -13.26 0.95
C PHE A 751 -12.85 -14.77 1.18
N GLU A 752 -11.89 -15.57 0.75
CA GLU A 752 -11.86 -17.03 0.87
C GLU A 752 -11.27 -17.44 2.22
N ARG A 753 -12.01 -17.11 3.28
CA ARG A 753 -11.48 -17.16 4.63
C ARG A 753 -11.21 -18.59 5.11
N GLN A 754 -10.04 -18.77 5.70
CA GLN A 754 -9.63 -19.98 6.42
C GLN A 754 -9.52 -19.69 7.91
N SER A 755 -9.72 -20.71 8.75
CA SER A 755 -9.60 -20.58 10.20
C SER A 755 -8.13 -20.59 10.63
N TYR A 756 -7.74 -19.58 11.41
CA TYR A 756 -6.45 -19.48 12.07
C TYR A 756 -6.67 -19.20 13.55
N TRP A 757 -6.79 -20.28 14.32
CA TRP A 757 -6.67 -20.26 15.77
C TRP A 757 -5.27 -20.71 16.18
N ILE A 758 -4.79 -20.16 17.28
CA ILE A 758 -3.73 -20.81 18.06
C ILE A 758 -4.33 -22.11 18.57
N ASN A 759 -3.63 -23.23 18.42
CA ASN A 759 -4.03 -24.49 19.07
C ASN A 759 -3.90 -24.31 20.58
N ALA A 760 -4.95 -23.77 21.21
CA ALA A 760 -5.09 -23.65 22.66
C ALA A 760 -5.46 -25.01 23.25
N SER A 761 -4.63 -26.02 22.98
CA SER A 761 -4.67 -27.31 23.64
C SER A 761 -3.38 -27.43 24.43
N SER A 762 -3.51 -27.49 25.74
CA SER A 762 -2.48 -27.92 26.69
C SER A 762 -2.04 -29.37 26.38
N THR A 763 -1.32 -29.55 25.28
CA THR A 763 -0.73 -30.82 24.82
C THR A 763 0.43 -30.60 23.84
N ILE A 764 1.21 -29.52 24.02
CA ILE A 764 2.59 -29.41 23.48
C ILE A 764 3.59 -29.43 24.64
N LEU A 765 3.28 -30.23 25.66
CA LEU A 765 4.24 -30.69 26.66
C LEU A 765 4.42 -32.22 26.66
N ASN A 766 3.67 -32.96 25.83
CA ASN A 766 3.81 -34.42 25.71
C ASN A 766 4.02 -34.96 24.28
N ASN A 767 3.63 -34.26 23.20
CA ASN A 767 3.78 -34.81 21.84
C ASN A 767 4.97 -34.25 21.03
N GLN A 768 5.78 -33.37 21.61
CA GLN A 768 7.11 -33.04 21.07
C GLN A 768 8.25 -33.76 21.80
N ASN A 769 7.99 -34.38 22.96
CA ASN A 769 9.00 -35.17 23.67
C ASN A 769 9.21 -36.55 23.02
N GLU A 770 8.20 -37.22 22.46
CA GLU A 770 8.43 -38.56 21.90
C GLU A 770 9.11 -38.57 20.52
N ASN A 771 8.87 -37.55 19.69
CA ASN A 771 9.51 -37.44 18.37
C ASN A 771 10.84 -36.66 18.37
N GLN A 772 11.17 -35.92 19.44
CA GLN A 772 12.52 -35.37 19.63
C GLN A 772 13.46 -36.32 20.38
N ILE A 773 12.96 -37.27 21.19
CA ILE A 773 13.81 -38.27 21.86
C ILE A 773 14.40 -39.28 20.86
N ALA A 774 13.66 -39.64 19.80
CA ALA A 774 14.17 -40.56 18.78
C ALA A 774 15.19 -39.91 17.81
N ASN A 775 15.07 -38.60 17.54
CA ASN A 775 15.98 -37.90 16.61
C ASN A 775 17.18 -37.23 17.31
N ASN A 776 17.15 -37.02 18.63
CA ASN A 776 18.32 -36.55 19.39
C ASN A 776 19.26 -37.67 19.85
N GLN A 777 18.88 -38.95 19.72
CA GLN A 777 19.78 -40.07 20.03
C GLN A 777 20.87 -40.29 18.97
N ASN A 778 20.77 -39.69 17.78
CA ASN A 778 21.77 -39.82 16.71
C ASN A 778 22.58 -38.54 16.45
N LYS A 779 22.59 -37.57 17.38
CA LYS A 779 23.38 -36.33 17.22
C LYS A 779 23.99 -35.80 18.52
N LEU A 780 24.16 -36.68 19.51
CA LEU A 780 24.83 -36.42 20.79
C LEU A 780 26.11 -37.28 20.92
N GLU A 781 26.81 -37.49 19.81
CA GLU A 781 28.20 -37.93 19.82
C GLU A 781 29.05 -36.80 19.23
N GLN A 782 30.07 -36.40 20.00
CA GLN A 782 31.10 -35.38 19.75
C GLN A 782 30.85 -33.95 20.26
N LEU A 783 30.89 -33.80 21.58
CA LEU A 783 31.67 -32.72 22.21
C LEU A 783 32.39 -33.31 23.44
N ASP A 784 33.54 -33.93 23.21
CA ASP A 784 34.47 -34.35 24.26
C ASP A 784 35.16 -33.11 24.88
N GLN A 785 34.45 -32.38 25.73
CA GLN A 785 35.09 -31.46 26.69
C GLN A 785 34.66 -31.82 28.12
N GLU A 786 35.66 -32.06 28.95
CA GLU A 786 35.51 -32.42 30.37
C GLU A 786 34.83 -31.26 31.13
N PHE A 787 33.68 -31.51 31.75
CA PHE A 787 32.96 -30.51 32.53
C PHE A 787 33.81 -30.05 33.73
N VAL A 788 34.14 -28.76 33.77
CA VAL A 788 34.89 -28.15 34.89
C VAL A 788 33.96 -27.22 35.67
N ALA A 789 33.65 -27.56 36.92
CA ALA A 789 32.84 -26.73 37.81
C ALA A 789 33.55 -25.40 38.17
N PRO A 790 32.79 -24.33 38.49
CA PRO A 790 33.37 -23.05 38.94
C PRO A 790 34.24 -23.20 40.19
N ARG A 791 35.44 -22.59 40.16
CA ARG A 791 36.50 -22.82 41.15
C ARG A 791 36.53 -21.79 42.27
N ASP A 792 35.97 -20.60 42.04
CA ASP A 792 35.86 -19.54 43.03
C ASP A 792 34.52 -18.79 42.93
N GLU A 793 34.31 -17.86 43.85
CA GLU A 793 33.04 -17.10 43.95
C GLU A 793 32.76 -16.27 42.69
N LEU A 794 33.80 -15.77 42.03
CA LEU A 794 33.67 -14.97 40.81
C LEU A 794 33.23 -15.81 39.62
N GLU A 795 33.85 -16.98 39.40
CA GLU A 795 33.41 -17.94 38.39
C GLU A 795 31.99 -18.43 38.68
N LEU A 796 31.65 -18.70 39.95
CA LEU A 796 30.29 -19.14 40.34
C LEU A 796 29.23 -18.07 40.03
N GLN A 797 29.53 -16.79 40.26
CA GLN A 797 28.62 -15.70 39.94
C GLN A 797 28.47 -15.51 38.42
N LEU A 798 29.57 -15.60 37.66
CA LEU A 798 29.51 -15.58 36.20
C LEU A 798 28.72 -16.76 35.64
N THR A 799 28.93 -17.98 36.13
CA THR A 799 28.15 -19.18 35.76
C THR A 799 26.66 -18.94 35.96
N LYS A 800 26.23 -18.40 37.11
CA LYS A 800 24.81 -18.10 37.37
C LYS A 800 24.24 -17.05 36.40
N ILE A 801 25.03 -16.04 36.03
CA ILE A 801 24.61 -15.04 35.03
C ILE A 801 24.47 -15.71 33.67
N TRP A 802 25.41 -16.56 33.28
CA TRP A 802 25.40 -17.30 32.01
C TRP A 802 24.22 -18.27 31.92
N GLU A 803 23.98 -19.09 32.94
CA GLU A 803 22.85 -20.03 33.00
C GLU A 803 21.51 -19.30 32.88
N LYS A 804 21.38 -18.13 33.52
CA LYS A 804 20.19 -17.29 33.43
C LYS A 804 19.97 -16.72 32.02
N VAL A 805 21.05 -16.40 31.32
CA VAL A 805 21.00 -15.79 29.98
C VAL A 805 20.82 -16.84 28.88
N ILE A 806 21.52 -17.97 28.96
CA ILE A 806 21.58 -19.02 27.91
C ILE A 806 20.51 -20.10 28.11
N ARG A 807 19.97 -20.28 29.34
CA ARG A 807 18.93 -21.28 29.69
C ARG A 807 19.34 -22.75 29.42
N SER A 808 20.60 -23.10 29.64
CA SER A 808 21.13 -24.48 29.52
C SER A 808 21.35 -25.17 30.90
N LYS A 809 21.53 -26.50 30.88
CA LYS A 809 22.00 -27.36 32.01
C LYS A 809 23.44 -26.95 32.45
N PRO A 810 23.98 -27.43 33.60
CA PRO A 810 25.08 -26.75 34.30
C PRO A 810 26.26 -26.41 33.37
N ILE A 811 26.62 -25.13 33.36
CA ILE A 811 27.66 -24.59 32.48
C ILE A 811 29.02 -24.72 33.16
N GLY A 812 29.93 -25.46 32.54
CA GLY A 812 31.32 -25.56 32.95
C GLY A 812 32.08 -24.26 32.66
N VAL A 813 33.10 -23.94 33.45
CA VAL A 813 33.83 -22.68 33.28
C VAL A 813 34.60 -22.58 31.97
N ARG A 814 34.81 -23.70 31.29
CA ARG A 814 35.47 -23.79 29.98
C ARG A 814 34.49 -23.85 28.80
N ASP A 815 33.19 -23.91 29.07
CA ASP A 815 32.20 -23.96 28.00
C ASP A 815 32.18 -22.63 27.25
N ASN A 816 32.17 -22.72 25.92
CA ASN A 816 32.17 -21.56 25.05
C ASN A 816 30.75 -20.99 24.90
N PHE A 817 30.61 -19.69 25.12
CA PHE A 817 29.36 -18.93 25.05
C PHE A 817 28.57 -19.18 23.76
N PHE A 818 29.26 -19.26 22.61
CA PHE A 818 28.63 -19.40 21.30
C PHE A 818 28.27 -20.85 20.98
N ASP A 819 29.09 -21.80 21.43
CA ASP A 819 28.83 -23.24 21.26
C ASP A 819 27.60 -23.67 22.07
N LEU A 820 27.32 -22.97 23.19
CA LEU A 820 26.10 -23.10 23.98
C LEU A 820 24.87 -22.41 23.34
N GLY A 821 24.97 -21.88 22.11
CA GLY A 821 23.89 -21.20 21.41
C GLY A 821 23.74 -19.71 21.72
N GLY A 822 24.74 -19.11 22.40
CA GLY A 822 24.78 -17.68 22.68
C GLY A 822 24.85 -16.82 21.40
N ASN A 823 24.13 -15.70 21.38
CA ASN A 823 24.14 -14.73 20.28
C ASN A 823 24.36 -13.29 20.78
N SER A 824 24.50 -12.33 19.86
CA SER A 824 24.82 -10.93 20.21
C SER A 824 23.79 -10.26 21.13
N LEU A 825 22.50 -10.61 21.02
CA LEU A 825 21.47 -10.09 21.92
C LEU A 825 21.60 -10.70 23.33
N MET A 826 21.93 -11.99 23.42
CA MET A 826 22.24 -12.65 24.68
C MET A 826 23.52 -12.09 25.30
N ALA A 827 24.56 -11.84 24.51
CA ALA A 827 25.78 -11.18 24.99
C ALA A 827 25.47 -9.77 25.54
N THR A 828 24.60 -9.00 24.87
CA THR A 828 24.18 -7.69 25.39
C THR A 828 23.52 -7.80 26.77
N LYS A 829 22.62 -8.79 26.95
CA LYS A 829 21.99 -9.06 28.24
C LYS A 829 22.98 -9.58 29.28
N LEU A 830 23.89 -10.46 28.87
CA LEU A 830 24.96 -11.02 29.68
C LEU A 830 25.82 -9.90 30.26
N PHE A 831 26.35 -9.03 29.41
CA PHE A 831 27.20 -7.91 29.82
C PHE A 831 26.44 -6.90 30.66
N SER A 832 25.19 -6.58 30.33
CA SER A 832 24.35 -5.74 31.20
C SER A 832 24.16 -6.32 32.62
N GLN A 833 24.07 -7.65 32.77
CA GLN A 833 24.03 -8.28 34.09
C GLN A 833 25.40 -8.31 34.77
N ILE A 834 26.49 -8.54 34.03
CA ILE A 834 27.87 -8.47 34.55
C ILE A 834 28.18 -7.05 35.04
N GLU A 835 27.85 -6.01 34.27
CA GLU A 835 27.98 -4.60 34.68
C GLU A 835 27.17 -4.33 35.96
N LYS A 836 25.95 -4.86 36.05
CA LYS A 836 25.10 -4.67 37.23
C LYS A 836 25.63 -5.37 38.48
N VAL A 837 26.22 -6.56 38.34
CA VAL A 837 26.70 -7.39 39.46
C VAL A 837 28.10 -6.98 39.91
N PHE A 838 29.01 -6.74 38.96
CA PHE A 838 30.42 -6.48 39.22
C PHE A 838 30.81 -4.99 39.09
N GLN A 839 29.89 -4.10 38.70
CA GLN A 839 30.13 -2.65 38.52
C GLN A 839 31.30 -2.31 37.58
N THR A 840 31.59 -3.19 36.61
CA THR A 840 32.62 -2.98 35.59
C THR A 840 32.00 -2.45 34.30
N ASN A 841 32.80 -1.80 33.45
CA ASN A 841 32.35 -1.26 32.16
C ASN A 841 33.09 -2.04 31.06
N MET A 842 32.51 -3.15 30.60
CA MET A 842 33.18 -4.08 29.68
C MET A 842 32.48 -4.04 28.31
N PRO A 843 33.19 -3.74 27.22
CA PRO A 843 32.56 -3.67 25.91
C PRO A 843 32.03 -5.06 25.51
N ILE A 844 30.89 -5.11 24.83
CA ILE A 844 30.28 -6.37 24.36
C ILE A 844 31.26 -7.19 23.52
N SER A 845 32.23 -6.55 22.85
CA SER A 845 33.31 -7.23 22.10
C SER A 845 34.16 -8.17 22.96
N ALA A 846 34.21 -7.98 24.28
CA ALA A 846 34.96 -8.84 25.20
C ALA A 846 34.50 -10.31 25.14
N ILE A 847 33.23 -10.58 24.81
CA ILE A 847 32.73 -11.95 24.66
C ILE A 847 33.38 -12.72 23.51
N PHE A 848 33.93 -12.01 22.52
CA PHE A 848 34.63 -12.64 21.39
C PHE A 848 36.10 -12.94 21.73
N GLN A 849 36.68 -12.22 22.69
CA GLN A 849 38.05 -12.41 23.15
C GLN A 849 38.14 -13.40 24.32
N ALA A 850 37.14 -13.41 25.19
CA ALA A 850 36.99 -14.31 26.32
C ALA A 850 35.63 -15.02 26.26
N PRO A 851 35.46 -15.97 25.32
CA PRO A 851 34.20 -16.67 25.11
C PRO A 851 33.90 -17.73 26.16
N THR A 852 34.66 -17.84 27.26
CA THR A 852 34.41 -18.77 28.38
C THR A 852 34.34 -18.03 29.72
N ILE A 853 33.69 -18.63 30.73
CA ILE A 853 33.61 -18.06 32.08
C ILE A 853 35.00 -17.96 32.72
N GLU A 854 35.87 -18.94 32.50
CA GLU A 854 37.28 -18.94 32.96
C GLU A 854 38.04 -17.72 32.41
N GLU A 855 37.85 -17.38 31.14
CA GLU A 855 38.54 -16.24 30.51
C GLU A 855 37.94 -14.90 30.93
N LEU A 856 36.61 -14.79 31.03
CA LEU A 856 35.97 -13.59 31.59
C LEU A 856 36.37 -13.36 33.05
N ALA A 857 36.50 -14.43 33.82
CA ALA A 857 36.95 -14.37 35.20
C ALA A 857 38.39 -13.83 35.30
N LYS A 858 39.28 -14.23 34.39
CA LYS A 858 40.64 -13.68 34.31
C LYS A 858 40.63 -12.17 34.00
N ILE A 859 39.74 -11.71 33.13
CA ILE A 859 39.59 -10.27 32.83
C ILE A 859 39.11 -9.50 34.05
N LEU A 860 38.07 -10.01 34.76
CA LEU A 860 37.55 -9.35 35.96
C LEU A 860 38.51 -9.37 37.14
N ARG A 861 39.35 -10.40 37.27
CA ARG A 861 40.38 -10.48 38.34
C ARG A 861 41.53 -9.49 38.14
N HIS A 862 41.81 -9.06 36.91
CA HIS A 862 42.84 -8.08 36.62
C HIS A 862 42.24 -6.70 36.37
N GLU A 863 41.87 -5.98 37.44
CA GLU A 863 41.54 -4.54 37.40
C GLU A 863 42.76 -3.72 36.94
N LYS A 864 43.00 -3.65 35.64
CA LYS A 864 43.82 -2.62 35.00
C LYS A 864 43.06 -2.07 33.80
N ASN A 865 42.50 -0.87 33.98
CA ASN A 865 41.97 0.04 32.95
C ASN A 865 41.53 -0.64 31.64
N ILE A 866 40.28 -1.11 31.58
CA ILE A 866 39.59 -1.31 30.28
C ILE A 866 39.13 0.08 29.80
N SER A 867 40.11 0.94 29.56
CA SER A 867 39.98 2.26 28.94
C SER A 867 41.20 2.45 28.04
N SER A 868 41.29 1.61 27.01
CA SER A 868 42.18 1.84 25.86
C SER A 868 41.66 1.05 24.64
N LEU A 869 40.99 1.75 23.73
CA LEU A 869 41.22 1.66 22.27
C LEU A 869 41.34 0.27 21.60
N TYR A 870 40.53 -0.73 21.94
CA TYR A 870 40.56 -2.00 21.19
C TYR A 870 39.76 -1.91 19.89
N SER A 871 40.43 -1.50 18.81
CA SER A 871 39.89 -1.56 17.45
C SER A 871 39.91 -2.99 16.89
N LEU A 872 40.78 -3.87 17.40
CA LEU A 872 41.00 -5.23 16.89
C LEU A 872 40.10 -6.28 17.60
N VAL A 873 39.31 -7.03 16.83
CA VAL A 873 38.32 -8.02 17.29
C VAL A 873 38.59 -9.37 16.62
N PRO A 874 38.89 -10.45 17.36
CA PRO A 874 38.99 -11.78 16.76
C PRO A 874 37.60 -12.24 16.29
N ILE A 875 37.46 -12.54 15.00
CA ILE A 875 36.23 -13.13 14.43
C ILE A 875 36.39 -14.64 14.36
N GLN A 876 37.57 -15.09 13.92
CA GLN A 876 37.99 -16.48 13.89
C GLN A 876 39.50 -16.50 14.19
N ALA A 877 39.88 -16.70 15.44
CA ALA A 877 41.28 -16.53 15.87
C ALA A 877 42.19 -17.73 15.54
N LYS A 878 41.61 -18.91 15.30
CA LYS A 878 42.32 -20.16 15.05
C LYS A 878 42.45 -20.41 13.54
N GLY A 879 43.53 -21.07 13.14
CA GLY A 879 43.80 -21.43 11.76
C GLY A 879 45.30 -21.38 11.45
N SER A 880 45.73 -22.13 10.44
CA SER A 880 47.14 -22.17 10.00
C SER A 880 47.43 -21.27 8.80
N ARG A 881 46.39 -20.74 8.15
CA ARG A 881 46.51 -19.84 6.99
C ARG A 881 46.90 -18.40 7.39
N PRO A 882 47.38 -17.58 6.45
CA PRO A 882 47.67 -16.17 6.72
C PRO A 882 46.44 -15.38 7.20
N ILE A 883 46.63 -14.40 8.09
CA ILE A 883 45.52 -13.68 8.73
C ILE A 883 44.81 -12.75 7.73
N LEU A 884 43.48 -12.86 7.69
CA LEU A 884 42.61 -11.94 6.96
C LEU A 884 42.09 -10.84 7.89
N PHE A 885 42.44 -9.59 7.59
CA PHE A 885 41.97 -8.43 8.35
C PHE A 885 40.76 -7.79 7.68
N ALA A 886 39.64 -7.68 8.41
CA ALA A 886 38.39 -7.12 7.92
C ALA A 886 38.09 -5.76 8.53
N ILE A 887 37.99 -4.73 7.71
CA ILE A 887 37.87 -3.35 8.15
C ILE A 887 36.39 -2.93 8.13
N HIS A 888 35.85 -2.66 9.32
CA HIS A 888 34.44 -2.32 9.59
C HIS A 888 33.40 -3.40 9.22
N TRP A 889 32.15 -3.20 9.68
CA TRP A 889 30.99 -4.09 9.39
C TRP A 889 31.17 -5.57 9.77
N LEU A 890 31.65 -5.81 11.00
CA LEU A 890 31.99 -7.13 11.58
C LEU A 890 30.89 -8.20 11.48
N TYR A 891 29.62 -7.79 11.41
CA TYR A 891 28.48 -8.73 11.30
C TYR A 891 28.56 -9.58 10.03
N TYR A 892 28.76 -8.96 8.86
CA TYR A 892 28.82 -9.68 7.59
C TYR A 892 30.13 -10.46 7.42
N THR A 893 31.22 -10.00 8.05
CA THR A 893 32.48 -10.74 8.08
C THR A 893 32.35 -12.07 8.82
N ARG A 894 31.49 -12.16 9.85
CA ARG A 894 31.20 -13.44 10.52
C ARG A 894 30.40 -14.39 9.63
N ASP A 895 29.47 -13.88 8.82
CA ASP A 895 28.78 -14.73 7.84
C ASP A 895 29.75 -15.19 6.74
N LEU A 896 30.71 -14.34 6.37
CA LEU A 896 31.78 -14.69 5.43
C LEU A 896 32.71 -15.79 5.99
N SER A 897 33.04 -15.73 7.28
CA SER A 897 33.94 -16.70 7.92
C SER A 897 33.42 -18.14 7.85
N LYS A 898 32.09 -18.32 7.92
CA LYS A 898 31.42 -19.63 7.78
C LYS A 898 31.77 -20.33 6.45
N TYR A 899 32.08 -19.58 5.40
CA TYR A 899 32.37 -20.10 4.07
C TYR A 899 33.87 -20.15 3.74
N LEU A 900 34.72 -19.45 4.49
CA LEU A 900 36.18 -19.48 4.31
C LEU A 900 36.84 -20.69 4.99
N GLY A 901 36.09 -21.41 5.85
CA GLY A 901 36.52 -22.61 6.56
C GLY A 901 37.25 -22.29 7.87
N GLU A 902 37.25 -23.24 8.81
CA GLU A 902 37.77 -23.06 10.18
C GLU A 902 39.29 -22.82 10.25
N ASP A 903 40.02 -23.16 9.19
CA ASP A 903 41.49 -23.00 9.09
C ASP A 903 41.94 -21.59 8.66
N GLN A 904 41.02 -20.69 8.31
CA GLN A 904 41.31 -19.31 7.90
C GLN A 904 41.18 -18.34 9.08
N PRO A 905 42.27 -17.82 9.68
CA PRO A 905 42.14 -16.84 10.74
C PRO A 905 41.66 -15.49 10.20
N ILE A 906 40.72 -14.86 10.92
CA ILE A 906 40.08 -13.58 10.56
C ILE A 906 39.99 -12.67 11.78
N TYR A 907 40.50 -11.44 11.63
CA TYR A 907 40.42 -10.39 12.64
C TYR A 907 39.73 -9.16 12.08
N GLY A 908 38.76 -8.64 12.81
CA GLY A 908 38.05 -7.42 12.48
C GLY A 908 38.70 -6.19 13.08
N LEU A 909 38.74 -5.08 12.34
CA LEU A 909 39.15 -3.77 12.81
C LEU A 909 37.93 -2.83 12.78
N SER A 910 37.42 -2.43 13.95
CA SER A 910 36.28 -1.53 14.04
C SER A 910 36.41 -0.57 15.23
N PHE A 911 36.56 0.71 14.92
CA PHE A 911 36.36 1.79 15.87
C PHE A 911 34.86 1.90 16.24
N GLY A 912 34.56 2.16 17.51
CA GLY A 912 33.19 2.16 18.06
C GLY A 912 32.24 3.16 17.38
N ILE A 913 31.53 2.69 16.34
CA ILE A 913 30.35 3.38 15.80
C ILE A 913 29.17 2.98 16.71
N GLY A 914 29.02 3.68 17.82
CA GLY A 914 27.85 3.56 18.68
C GLY A 914 26.58 4.00 17.95
N TYR A 915 25.60 3.12 17.82
CA TYR A 915 24.30 3.39 17.19
C TYR A 915 23.38 4.32 18.02
N PHE A 916 23.91 5.01 19.03
CA PHE A 916 23.14 5.92 19.87
C PHE A 916 23.91 7.21 20.20
N LYS A 917 23.33 8.35 19.81
CA LYS A 917 23.63 9.74 20.18
C LYS A 917 25.03 10.30 19.82
N LYS A 918 25.00 11.37 19.01
CA LYS A 918 26.02 12.42 18.79
C LYS A 918 27.47 11.94 18.57
N HIS A 919 27.88 12.08 17.31
CA HIS A 919 29.23 11.91 16.77
C HIS A 919 30.36 12.48 17.63
N LEU A 920 31.34 11.64 17.94
CA LEU A 920 32.76 12.01 18.02
C LEU A 920 33.55 10.83 17.44
N LEU A 921 33.93 10.92 16.16
CA LEU A 921 35.15 10.23 15.73
C LEU A 921 36.29 11.04 16.33
N LEU A 922 37.14 10.41 17.14
CA LEU A 922 38.32 11.07 17.73
C LEU A 922 39.41 11.38 16.68
N LEU A 923 39.32 10.76 15.50
CA LEU A 923 40.25 10.89 14.38
C LEU A 923 39.56 11.59 13.22
N ASN A 924 40.22 12.60 12.64
CA ASN A 924 39.59 13.58 11.75
C ASN A 924 39.90 13.34 10.26
N THR A 925 40.67 12.30 9.91
CA THR A 925 40.98 11.91 8.53
C THR A 925 41.00 10.38 8.35
N ILE A 926 40.90 9.89 7.09
CA ILE A 926 40.98 8.45 6.79
C ILE A 926 42.41 7.94 7.01
N GLU A 927 43.40 8.79 6.75
CA GLU A 927 44.83 8.53 6.92
C GLU A 927 45.20 8.30 8.39
N GLU A 928 44.64 9.09 9.31
CA GLU A 928 44.82 8.91 10.76
C GLU A 928 44.17 7.61 11.25
N LEU A 929 42.98 7.29 10.76
CA LEU A 929 42.28 6.05 11.09
C LEU A 929 43.04 4.81 10.57
N ALA A 930 43.52 4.87 9.34
CA ALA A 930 44.32 3.80 8.73
C ALA A 930 45.63 3.60 9.49
N LYS A 931 46.33 4.67 9.87
CA LYS A 931 47.55 4.59 10.67
C LYS A 931 47.31 3.87 12.00
N HIS A 932 46.23 4.22 12.70
CA HIS A 932 45.87 3.56 13.95
C HIS A 932 45.56 2.07 13.76
N TYR A 933 44.78 1.73 12.72
CA TYR A 933 44.50 0.33 12.41
C TYR A 933 45.73 -0.47 12.00
N ILE A 934 46.71 0.14 11.33
CA ILE A 934 47.99 -0.51 11.03
C ILE A 934 48.74 -0.82 12.33
N GLU A 935 48.83 0.12 13.27
CA GLU A 935 49.52 -0.09 14.55
C GLU A 935 48.91 -1.25 15.33
N GLU A 936 47.58 -1.32 15.39
CA GLU A 936 46.83 -2.41 16.02
C GLU A 936 47.03 -3.75 15.27
N MET A 937 46.93 -3.74 13.95
CA MET A 937 47.14 -4.93 13.11
C MET A 937 48.57 -5.47 13.25
N GLN A 938 49.58 -4.59 13.30
CA GLN A 938 50.99 -4.94 13.46
C GLN A 938 51.32 -5.49 14.85
N SER A 939 50.51 -5.18 15.87
CA SER A 939 50.62 -5.82 17.18
C SER A 939 50.33 -7.33 17.13
N LEU A 940 49.48 -7.76 16.19
CA LEU A 940 49.13 -9.17 15.97
C LEU A 940 50.02 -9.84 14.92
N GLN A 941 50.30 -9.14 13.82
CA GLN A 941 51.16 -9.62 12.74
C GLN A 941 52.22 -8.55 12.40
N PRO A 942 53.43 -8.63 12.99
CA PRO A 942 54.44 -7.57 12.85
C PRO A 942 54.98 -7.34 11.44
N LYS A 943 54.87 -8.34 10.54
CA LYS A 943 55.33 -8.25 9.14
C LYS A 943 54.31 -8.86 8.17
N GLY A 944 54.30 -8.35 6.94
CA GLY A 944 53.50 -8.91 5.85
C GLY A 944 53.93 -10.32 5.41
N PRO A 945 53.18 -10.97 4.50
CA PRO A 945 52.11 -10.38 3.69
C PRO A 945 50.81 -10.13 4.47
N TYR A 946 50.24 -8.94 4.30
CA TYR A 946 48.92 -8.57 4.85
C TYR A 946 47.80 -8.82 3.85
N PHE A 947 46.65 -9.31 4.34
CA PHE A 947 45.44 -9.53 3.53
C PHE A 947 44.30 -8.68 4.11
N LEU A 948 43.83 -7.70 3.34
CA LEU A 948 42.87 -6.70 3.82
C LEU A 948 41.54 -6.81 3.06
N ILE A 949 40.41 -6.77 3.76
CA ILE A 949 39.07 -6.70 3.14
C ILE A 949 38.23 -5.57 3.73
N GLY A 950 37.44 -4.90 2.90
CA GLY A 950 36.58 -3.82 3.36
C GLY A 950 35.40 -3.54 2.42
N HIS A 951 34.24 -3.26 3.02
CA HIS A 951 33.03 -2.86 2.31
C HIS A 951 32.80 -1.35 2.40
N SER A 952 32.47 -0.72 1.27
CA SER A 952 32.10 0.70 1.25
C SER A 952 33.18 1.58 1.89
N PHE A 953 32.83 2.36 2.93
CA PHE A 953 33.78 3.13 3.73
C PHE A 953 34.95 2.30 4.29
N GLY A 954 34.70 1.07 4.75
CA GLY A 954 35.76 0.18 5.23
C GLY A 954 36.77 -0.19 4.15
N GLY A 955 36.32 -0.25 2.89
CA GLY A 955 37.20 -0.46 1.74
C GLY A 955 38.13 0.73 1.47
N LEU A 956 37.67 1.97 1.67
CA LEU A 956 38.53 3.16 1.56
C LEU A 956 39.63 3.16 2.62
N VAL A 957 39.28 2.81 3.86
CA VAL A 957 40.25 2.70 4.95
C VAL A 957 41.24 1.55 4.67
N ALA A 958 40.77 0.40 4.19
CA ALA A 958 41.65 -0.71 3.79
C ALA A 958 42.61 -0.33 2.66
N TYR A 959 42.14 0.45 1.69
CA TYR A 959 42.95 0.98 0.60
C TYR A 959 44.05 1.95 1.09
N GLU A 960 43.72 2.81 2.05
CA GLU A 960 44.69 3.70 2.69
C GLU A 960 45.70 2.94 3.56
N MET A 961 45.23 1.95 4.34
CA MET A 961 46.09 1.10 5.15
C MET A 961 47.16 0.43 4.27
N ALA A 962 46.75 -0.08 3.12
CA ALA A 962 47.66 -0.75 2.21
C ALA A 962 48.71 0.19 1.59
N GLN A 963 48.33 1.42 1.23
CA GLN A 963 49.28 2.41 0.74
C GLN A 963 50.35 2.74 1.79
N GLN A 964 49.94 2.96 3.04
CA GLN A 964 50.87 3.27 4.13
C GLN A 964 51.77 2.08 4.47
N LEU A 965 51.27 0.84 4.39
CA LEU A 965 52.06 -0.38 4.59
C LEU A 965 53.10 -0.57 3.47
N LEU A 966 52.70 -0.41 2.20
CA LEU A 966 53.64 -0.43 1.07
C LEU A 966 54.73 0.64 1.19
N ALA A 967 54.35 1.87 1.59
CA ALA A 967 55.30 2.95 1.81
C ALA A 967 56.33 2.66 2.91
N LYS A 968 55.97 1.79 3.88
CA LYS A 968 56.87 1.27 4.92
C LYS A 968 57.68 0.04 4.47
N GLY A 969 57.51 -0.43 3.23
CA GLY A 969 58.20 -1.60 2.69
C GLY A 969 57.59 -2.95 3.08
N GLU A 970 56.36 -2.97 3.61
CA GLU A 970 55.65 -4.21 3.95
C GLU A 970 55.06 -4.89 2.72
N GLN A 971 54.97 -6.22 2.76
CA GLN A 971 54.30 -7.00 1.72
C GLN A 971 52.78 -7.02 1.95
N ILE A 972 52.01 -6.95 0.87
CA ILE A 972 50.55 -7.05 0.87
C ILE A 972 50.17 -8.12 -0.14
N GLY A 973 49.46 -9.15 0.31
CA GLY A 973 48.99 -10.23 -0.55
C GLY A 973 47.93 -9.70 -1.51
N PHE A 974 46.79 -9.26 -0.98
CA PHE A 974 45.77 -8.53 -1.75
C PHE A 974 44.94 -7.60 -0.86
N ILE A 975 44.23 -6.67 -1.50
CA ILE A 975 43.10 -5.95 -0.90
C ILE A 975 41.81 -6.35 -1.61
N ALA A 976 40.80 -6.77 -0.88
CA ALA A 976 39.45 -6.98 -1.43
C ALA A 976 38.51 -5.83 -1.06
N LEU A 977 37.96 -5.19 -2.08
CA LEU A 977 37.07 -4.03 -1.96
C LEU A 977 35.65 -4.43 -2.38
N PHE A 978 34.69 -4.34 -1.46
CA PHE A 978 33.29 -4.67 -1.74
C PHE A 978 32.47 -3.39 -1.95
N ASP A 979 32.08 -3.14 -3.20
CA ASP A 979 31.28 -1.99 -3.65
C ASP A 979 31.78 -0.63 -3.09
N THR A 980 33.11 -0.50 -3.03
CA THR A 980 33.84 0.67 -2.54
C THR A 980 33.95 1.75 -3.61
N PHE A 981 33.63 2.99 -3.24
CA PHE A 981 33.77 4.16 -4.12
C PHE A 981 35.07 4.91 -3.85
N THR A 982 35.86 5.22 -4.90
CA THR A 982 37.21 5.83 -4.79
C THR A 982 37.35 7.20 -5.47
N GLY A 983 36.25 7.90 -5.75
CA GLY A 983 36.26 9.21 -6.44
C GLY A 983 35.87 10.42 -5.57
N VAL A 984 36.02 11.63 -6.13
CA VAL A 984 35.49 12.87 -5.53
C VAL A 984 33.99 12.96 -5.82
N LEU A 985 33.17 13.09 -4.77
CA LEU A 985 31.71 13.28 -4.90
C LEU A 985 31.37 14.69 -5.40
N GLU A 986 31.37 14.93 -6.71
CA GLU A 986 30.86 16.18 -7.27
C GLU A 986 29.33 16.24 -7.16
N LYS A 987 28.81 17.29 -6.52
CA LYS A 987 27.37 17.59 -6.51
C LYS A 987 26.98 18.00 -7.94
N LEU A 988 26.03 17.27 -8.53
CA LEU A 988 25.37 17.70 -9.77
C LEU A 988 24.79 19.12 -9.59
N PRO A 989 24.94 20.02 -10.59
CA PRO A 989 24.22 21.29 -10.62
C PRO A 989 22.72 21.07 -10.41
N MET A 990 22.05 22.00 -9.72
CA MET A 990 20.63 21.86 -9.35
C MET A 990 19.74 21.60 -10.58
N GLU A 991 20.11 22.16 -11.73
CA GLU A 991 19.45 21.96 -13.03
C GLU A 991 19.57 20.51 -13.54
N GLN A 992 20.72 19.86 -13.38
CA GLN A 992 20.92 18.46 -13.79
C GLN A 992 20.28 17.46 -12.80
N ARG A 993 20.17 17.81 -11.51
CA ARG A 993 19.38 17.04 -10.55
C ARG A 993 17.90 17.04 -10.89
N LEU A 994 17.39 18.17 -11.35
CA LEU A 994 16.01 18.27 -11.84
C LEU A 994 15.84 17.50 -13.15
N ILE A 995 16.77 17.60 -14.11
CA ILE A 995 16.71 16.83 -15.36
C ILE A 995 16.73 15.31 -15.11
N ASN A 996 17.47 14.82 -14.11
CA ASN A 996 17.49 13.40 -13.75
C ASN A 996 16.26 12.94 -12.95
N ILE A 997 15.62 13.83 -12.20
CA ILE A 997 14.28 13.59 -11.61
C ILE A 997 13.22 13.53 -12.72
N PHE A 998 13.42 14.28 -13.82
CA PHE A 998 12.53 14.32 -14.97
C PHE A 998 12.94 13.39 -16.13
N SER A 999 13.97 12.55 -15.96
CA SER A 999 14.38 11.57 -16.97
C SER A 999 13.91 10.16 -16.60
N PHE A 1000 12.63 9.88 -16.88
CA PHE A 1000 12.17 8.57 -17.32
C PHE A 1000 11.55 8.75 -18.72
N PRO A 1001 11.55 7.69 -19.55
CA PRO A 1001 12.11 7.74 -20.91
C PRO A 1001 11.45 8.80 -21.80
N ARG A 1002 12.28 9.55 -22.53
CA ARG A 1002 11.86 10.54 -23.53
C ARG A 1002 10.80 9.97 -24.47
N LYS A 1003 9.62 10.61 -24.52
CA LYS A 1003 9.05 11.16 -25.76
C LYS A 1003 8.15 12.36 -25.46
N SER A 1004 8.55 13.50 -26.03
CA SER A 1004 7.76 14.70 -26.37
C SER A 1004 7.26 15.63 -25.25
N LEU A 1005 8.04 16.69 -24.96
CA LEU A 1005 7.51 17.99 -24.54
C LEU A 1005 8.35 19.11 -25.16
N THR A 1006 8.04 19.47 -26.41
CA THR A 1006 8.39 20.77 -26.99
C THR A 1006 7.14 21.65 -26.97
N ASN A 1007 7.25 22.81 -26.32
CA ASN A 1007 6.34 23.97 -26.28
C ASN A 1007 5.75 24.27 -24.90
N ILE A 1008 6.52 24.98 -24.05
CA ILE A 1008 5.93 25.84 -23.02
C ILE A 1008 6.62 27.21 -23.05
N THR A 1009 5.79 28.24 -23.19
CA THR A 1009 6.08 29.65 -23.48
C THR A 1009 6.63 30.46 -22.29
N VAL A 1010 7.17 31.63 -22.63
CA VAL A 1010 8.02 32.58 -21.85
C VAL A 1010 7.49 33.04 -20.48
N ASN A 1011 6.22 32.81 -20.12
CA ASN A 1011 5.60 33.31 -18.88
C ASN A 1011 6.04 32.60 -17.58
N ILE A 1012 6.75 31.46 -17.64
CA ILE A 1012 7.26 30.75 -16.45
C ILE A 1012 8.55 31.39 -15.91
N LYS A 1013 9.31 32.10 -16.76
CA LYS A 1013 10.63 32.64 -16.40
C LYS A 1013 10.55 33.78 -15.36
N ILE A 1014 9.46 34.55 -15.36
CA ILE A 1014 9.25 35.69 -14.45
C ILE A 1014 8.76 35.23 -13.05
N LYS A 1015 7.93 34.18 -12.98
CA LYS A 1015 7.48 33.62 -11.68
C LYS A 1015 8.61 32.88 -10.94
N LEU A 1016 9.53 32.23 -11.66
CA LEU A 1016 10.68 31.54 -11.06
C LEU A 1016 11.67 32.51 -10.40
N GLN A 1017 11.93 33.68 -10.99
CA GLN A 1017 12.86 34.65 -10.41
C GLN A 1017 12.41 35.21 -9.05
N ASN A 1018 11.10 35.33 -8.81
CA ASN A 1018 10.57 35.80 -7.53
C ASN A 1018 10.65 34.72 -6.42
N ILE A 1019 10.54 33.44 -6.79
CA ILE A 1019 10.76 32.31 -5.87
C ILE A 1019 12.25 32.19 -5.49
N PHE A 1020 13.15 32.42 -6.45
CA PHE A 1020 14.61 32.41 -6.22
C PHE A 1020 15.08 33.46 -5.19
N LYS A 1021 14.49 34.68 -5.21
CA LYS A 1021 14.82 35.73 -4.22
C LYS A 1021 14.33 35.40 -2.80
N LEU A 1022 13.25 34.66 -2.66
CA LEU A 1022 12.71 34.25 -1.36
C LEU A 1022 13.55 33.12 -0.74
N ILE A 1023 14.04 32.19 -1.58
CA ILE A 1023 14.91 31.08 -1.16
C ILE A 1023 16.29 31.57 -0.72
N GLN A 1024 16.88 32.57 -1.41
CA GLN A 1024 18.15 33.18 -0.98
C GLN A 1024 18.08 33.84 0.41
N LYS A 1025 16.91 34.40 0.79
CA LYS A 1025 16.71 35.00 2.13
C LYS A 1025 16.55 33.96 3.25
N VAL A 1026 16.16 32.73 2.92
CA VAL A 1026 16.03 31.63 3.89
C VAL A 1026 17.35 30.87 4.07
N ILE A 1027 18.17 30.78 3.02
CA ILE A 1027 19.46 30.07 3.05
C ILE A 1027 20.56 30.87 3.79
N ALA A 1028 20.48 32.20 3.82
CA ALA A 1028 21.46 33.04 4.53
C ALA A 1028 21.38 32.98 6.08
N LYS A 1029 20.52 32.12 6.66
CA LYS A 1029 20.33 32.00 8.12
C LYS A 1029 20.69 30.63 8.70
N TYR A 1030 21.33 29.75 7.92
CA TYR A 1030 21.75 28.40 8.34
C TYR A 1030 23.21 28.10 7.94
N GLU A 1031 24.14 28.98 8.33
CA GLU A 1031 25.56 28.64 8.41
C GLU A 1031 26.07 29.07 9.78
N TYR A 1032 26.17 28.11 10.71
CA TYR A 1032 27.19 28.02 11.77
C TYR A 1032 26.92 26.77 12.63
N SER A 1033 27.54 25.64 12.28
CA SER A 1033 27.91 24.58 13.23
C SER A 1033 28.88 23.59 12.57
N ASN A 1034 30.14 23.61 12.98
CA ASN A 1034 31.16 22.62 12.62
C ASN A 1034 30.80 21.24 13.23
N ASN A 1035 30.40 20.29 12.40
CA ASN A 1035 30.24 18.87 12.75
C ASN A 1035 30.68 18.01 11.54
N LEU A 1036 31.83 17.32 11.63
CA LEU A 1036 32.33 16.42 10.58
C LEU A 1036 31.46 15.14 10.55
N SER A 1037 31.07 14.72 9.34
CA SER A 1037 30.29 13.48 9.12
C SER A 1037 31.14 12.49 8.34
N ILE A 1038 30.84 11.18 8.38
CA ILE A 1038 31.53 10.16 7.53
C ILE A 1038 31.57 10.61 6.06
N LYS A 1039 30.51 11.32 5.64
CA LYS A 1039 30.41 11.94 4.32
C LYS A 1039 31.47 13.01 4.04
N SER A 1040 31.84 13.84 5.03
CA SER A 1040 32.90 14.84 4.85
C SER A 1040 34.28 14.20 4.80
N LEU A 1041 34.54 13.16 5.60
CA LEU A 1041 35.80 12.41 5.56
C LEU A 1041 36.06 11.77 4.18
N MET A 1042 35.04 11.15 3.60
CA MET A 1042 35.13 10.56 2.25
C MET A 1042 35.32 11.63 1.15
N GLN A 1043 34.85 12.86 1.37
CA GLN A 1043 35.00 13.95 0.40
C GLN A 1043 36.39 14.60 0.42
N THR A 1044 37.10 14.53 1.54
CA THR A 1044 38.43 15.13 1.71
C THR A 1044 39.57 14.15 1.46
N TYR A 1045 39.30 12.84 1.45
CA TYR A 1045 40.30 11.81 1.19
C TYR A 1045 40.62 11.73 -0.30
N ASN A 1046 41.91 11.74 -0.64
CA ASN A 1046 42.38 11.67 -2.03
C ASN A 1046 43.36 10.48 -2.20
N PRO A 1047 42.89 9.31 -2.69
CA PRO A 1047 43.72 8.10 -2.78
C PRO A 1047 44.87 8.26 -3.78
N GLN A 1048 46.03 7.66 -3.48
CA GLN A 1048 47.17 7.61 -4.41
C GLN A 1048 47.14 6.33 -5.26
N ILE A 1049 48.02 6.26 -6.24
CA ILE A 1049 48.19 5.08 -7.09
C ILE A 1049 48.72 3.91 -6.25
N TYR A 1050 48.01 2.79 -6.27
CA TYR A 1050 48.38 1.54 -5.61
C TYR A 1050 48.96 0.53 -6.60
N LEU A 1051 50.07 -0.10 -6.22
CA LEU A 1051 50.84 -1.00 -7.09
C LEU A 1051 50.61 -2.50 -6.79
N GLY A 1052 49.92 -2.84 -5.70
CA GLY A 1052 49.63 -4.22 -5.30
C GLY A 1052 48.37 -4.83 -5.94
N GLN A 1053 48.03 -6.07 -5.58
CA GLN A 1053 46.83 -6.75 -6.08
C GLN A 1053 45.55 -6.21 -5.41
N VAL A 1054 44.53 -5.93 -6.22
CA VAL A 1054 43.20 -5.46 -5.78
C VAL A 1054 42.11 -6.33 -6.38
N LEU A 1055 41.27 -6.90 -5.53
CA LEU A 1055 40.07 -7.65 -5.89
C LEU A 1055 38.85 -6.76 -5.66
N PHE A 1056 38.19 -6.30 -6.71
CA PHE A 1056 37.02 -5.43 -6.60
C PHE A 1056 35.73 -6.23 -6.85
N PHE A 1057 34.89 -6.37 -5.83
CA PHE A 1057 33.58 -7.01 -5.94
C PHE A 1057 32.52 -5.92 -6.10
N LYS A 1058 31.90 -5.84 -7.27
CA LYS A 1058 30.92 -4.82 -7.63
C LYS A 1058 29.49 -5.36 -7.52
N ALA A 1059 28.58 -4.60 -6.91
CA ALA A 1059 27.16 -4.93 -6.89
C ALA A 1059 26.48 -4.61 -8.23
N ARG A 1060 25.74 -5.58 -8.79
CA ARG A 1060 25.02 -5.44 -10.07
C ARG A 1060 23.92 -4.36 -10.03
N ASP A 1061 23.22 -4.25 -8.90
CA ASP A 1061 22.09 -3.33 -8.72
C ASP A 1061 22.49 -2.06 -7.93
N SER A 1062 23.68 -1.51 -8.21
CA SER A 1062 24.17 -0.30 -7.53
C SER A 1062 23.36 0.94 -7.92
N PHE A 1063 22.66 1.53 -6.94
CA PHE A 1063 21.86 2.74 -7.08
C PHE A 1063 22.76 3.99 -7.22
N SER A 1064 22.61 4.75 -8.31
CA SER A 1064 23.29 6.04 -8.52
C SER A 1064 22.31 7.12 -9.00
N ILE A 1065 21.46 7.65 -8.10
CA ILE A 1065 20.45 8.68 -8.44
C ILE A 1065 20.90 10.12 -8.10
N SER A 1066 21.99 10.32 -7.34
CA SER A 1066 22.28 11.66 -6.75
C SER A 1066 23.62 12.31 -7.10
N TYR A 1067 24.48 11.64 -7.86
CA TYR A 1067 25.85 12.11 -8.17
C TYR A 1067 26.26 11.71 -9.60
N LYS A 1068 27.16 12.50 -10.20
CA LYS A 1068 27.83 12.16 -11.46
C LYS A 1068 28.99 11.21 -11.09
N LEU A 1069 28.68 9.95 -10.82
CA LEU A 1069 29.71 8.96 -10.50
C LEU A 1069 30.17 8.36 -11.82
N GLU A 1070 31.43 8.57 -12.19
CA GLU A 1070 32.06 7.54 -13.04
C GLU A 1070 31.89 6.20 -12.32
N PRO A 1071 31.57 5.10 -13.04
CA PRO A 1071 31.45 3.79 -12.43
C PRO A 1071 32.67 3.52 -11.54
N PRO A 1072 32.52 3.01 -10.30
CA PRO A 1072 33.62 2.87 -9.35
C PRO A 1072 34.85 2.18 -9.93
N GLU A 1073 34.64 1.22 -10.84
CA GLU A 1073 35.70 0.52 -11.57
C GLU A 1073 36.58 1.44 -12.44
N VAL A 1074 36.04 2.53 -12.99
CA VAL A 1074 36.79 3.46 -13.86
C VAL A 1074 37.79 4.27 -13.05
N ASN A 1075 37.39 4.71 -11.84
CA ASN A 1075 38.31 5.39 -10.92
C ASN A 1075 39.34 4.42 -10.34
N LEU A 1076 38.95 3.19 -9.99
CA LEU A 1076 39.87 2.14 -9.55
C LEU A 1076 40.90 1.77 -10.64
N GLN A 1077 40.49 1.70 -11.91
CA GLN A 1077 41.40 1.47 -13.04
C GLN A 1077 42.46 2.55 -13.21
N LYS A 1078 42.15 3.81 -12.85
CA LYS A 1078 43.12 4.92 -12.85
C LYS A 1078 44.08 4.84 -11.67
N LEU A 1079 43.62 4.28 -10.54
CA LEU A 1079 44.37 4.21 -9.28
C LEU A 1079 45.17 2.91 -9.12
N VAL A 1080 44.92 1.87 -9.91
CA VAL A 1080 45.62 0.57 -9.83
C VAL A 1080 46.32 0.27 -11.15
N MET A 1081 47.65 0.31 -11.18
CA MET A 1081 48.38 0.32 -12.45
C MET A 1081 48.44 -1.02 -13.19
N ARG A 1082 48.40 -2.19 -12.52
CA ARG A 1082 48.60 -3.49 -13.22
C ARG A 1082 47.85 -4.74 -12.67
N ASN A 1083 47.25 -4.73 -11.48
CA ASN A 1083 46.71 -5.94 -10.83
C ASN A 1083 45.30 -5.75 -10.24
N LEU A 1084 44.34 -5.24 -11.03
CA LEU A 1084 42.93 -5.09 -10.64
C LEU A 1084 42.08 -6.22 -11.24
N GLU A 1085 41.44 -7.02 -10.38
CA GLU A 1085 40.46 -8.04 -10.79
C GLU A 1085 39.05 -7.59 -10.37
N ILE A 1086 38.09 -7.67 -11.28
CA ILE A 1086 36.72 -7.21 -11.03
C ILE A 1086 35.76 -8.40 -11.06
N TYR A 1087 35.02 -8.58 -9.98
CA TYR A 1087 34.00 -9.61 -9.81
C TYR A 1087 32.63 -8.95 -9.67
N GLU A 1088 31.71 -9.24 -10.59
CA GLU A 1088 30.33 -8.76 -10.48
C GLU A 1088 29.52 -9.73 -9.60
N ILE A 1089 28.91 -9.22 -8.53
CA ILE A 1089 28.08 -9.98 -7.59
C ILE A 1089 26.64 -9.48 -7.70
N SER A 1090 25.70 -10.41 -7.88
CA SER A 1090 24.26 -10.10 -7.90
C SER A 1090 23.83 -9.46 -6.58
N GLY A 1091 22.89 -8.51 -6.66
CA GLY A 1091 22.37 -7.79 -5.51
C GLY A 1091 22.78 -6.32 -5.46
N THR A 1092 22.34 -5.68 -4.39
CA THR A 1092 22.58 -4.27 -4.05
C THR A 1092 23.87 -4.12 -3.23
N HIS A 1093 24.26 -2.87 -2.98
CA HIS A 1093 25.35 -2.49 -2.08
C HIS A 1093 25.38 -3.29 -0.76
N ILE A 1094 24.21 -3.62 -0.20
CA ILE A 1094 24.09 -4.36 1.07
C ILE A 1094 23.88 -5.85 0.83
N SER A 1095 23.00 -6.22 -0.09
CA SER A 1095 22.58 -7.62 -0.27
C SER A 1095 23.62 -8.51 -0.97
N MET A 1096 24.71 -7.94 -1.51
CA MET A 1096 25.86 -8.70 -2.02
C MET A 1096 26.64 -9.45 -0.90
N LEU A 1097 26.52 -8.99 0.35
CA LEU A 1097 27.13 -9.61 1.54
C LEU A 1097 26.13 -10.50 2.32
N GLN A 1098 25.06 -10.96 1.67
CA GLN A 1098 24.04 -11.83 2.26
C GLN A 1098 23.84 -13.09 1.41
N GLU A 1099 23.20 -14.11 1.96
CA GLU A 1099 22.80 -15.30 1.20
C GLU A 1099 21.86 -14.94 0.04
N PRO A 1100 22.00 -15.57 -1.15
CA PRO A 1100 22.98 -16.61 -1.49
C PRO A 1100 24.33 -16.06 -2.00
N HIS A 1101 24.50 -14.74 -2.09
CA HIS A 1101 25.61 -14.09 -2.78
C HIS A 1101 26.95 -14.15 -2.02
N ILE A 1102 26.90 -14.10 -0.68
CA ILE A 1102 28.09 -14.13 0.17
C ILE A 1102 28.91 -15.41 -0.02
N LYS A 1103 28.24 -16.53 -0.33
CA LYS A 1103 28.90 -17.81 -0.64
C LYS A 1103 29.79 -17.71 -1.88
N LEU A 1104 29.28 -17.13 -2.97
CA LEU A 1104 30.04 -16.92 -4.20
C LEU A 1104 31.25 -15.98 -3.97
N LEU A 1105 31.05 -14.94 -3.16
CA LEU A 1105 32.11 -14.01 -2.77
C LEU A 1105 33.20 -14.72 -1.94
N ALA A 1106 32.81 -15.58 -1.00
CA ALA A 1106 33.74 -16.39 -0.20
C ALA A 1106 34.57 -17.36 -1.05
N GLU A 1107 33.94 -18.05 -2.00
CA GLU A 1107 34.61 -18.98 -2.91
C GLU A 1107 35.73 -18.28 -3.71
N LYS A 1108 35.47 -17.05 -4.18
CA LYS A 1108 36.47 -16.24 -4.89
C LYS A 1108 37.58 -15.72 -3.98
N LEU A 1109 37.28 -15.34 -2.75
CA LEU A 1109 38.32 -14.93 -1.79
C LEU A 1109 39.20 -16.10 -1.37
N ALA A 1110 38.61 -17.27 -1.12
CA ALA A 1110 39.33 -18.47 -0.71
C ALA A 1110 40.38 -18.91 -1.75
N SER A 1111 40.07 -18.78 -3.05
CA SER A 1111 41.03 -19.12 -4.11
C SER A 1111 42.29 -18.22 -4.09
N HIS A 1112 42.14 -16.94 -3.76
CA HIS A 1112 43.26 -15.99 -3.70
C HIS A 1112 44.09 -16.12 -2.42
N LEU A 1113 43.44 -16.49 -1.31
CA LEU A 1113 44.14 -16.82 -0.07
C LEU A 1113 45.01 -18.08 -0.23
N ALA A 1114 44.51 -19.09 -0.96
CA ALA A 1114 45.26 -20.31 -1.25
C ALA A 1114 46.47 -20.08 -2.18
N GLN A 1115 46.38 -19.19 -3.17
CA GLN A 1115 47.47 -18.90 -4.12
C GLN A 1115 48.62 -18.07 -3.53
N ASN A 1116 48.38 -17.36 -2.43
CA ASN A 1116 49.32 -16.42 -1.81
C ASN A 1116 49.82 -16.89 -0.44
N SER A 1117 49.62 -18.16 -0.09
CA SER A 1117 50.16 -18.75 1.15
C SER A 1117 51.62 -19.20 0.88
N PRO A 1118 52.60 -18.81 1.70
CA PRO A 1118 53.97 -19.32 1.56
C PRO A 1118 54.01 -20.82 1.89
N ASP A 1119 54.66 -21.62 1.05
CA ASP A 1119 55.00 -23.03 1.33
C ASP A 1119 55.89 -23.16 2.59
#